data_AF-A0A165BF80-F1
#
_entry.id   AF-A0A165BF80-F1
#
_cell.length_a   1.000
_cell.length_b   1.000
_cell.length_c   1.000
_cell.angle_alpha   90.00
_cell.angle_beta   90.00
_cell.angle_gamma   90.00
#
_symmetry.space_group_name_H-M   'P 1'
#
loop_
_entity.id
_entity.type
_entity.pdbx_description
1 polymer ?
#
loop_
_entity_poly.entity_id
_entity_poly.type
_entity_poly.pdbx_seq_one_letter_code
_entity_poly.pdbx_strand_id
1 'polypeptide(L)'
;MTCTSYVLPSAMDVDMPLLPSRRAIDNVPGEILARIFELGAESYPWTFPVLAASVCTTWRTAAKQHPACWSRIITRVGYGRPIHFEYQLARLFLKRSRHASLRVSLDLSRASDPQSIVFLRLFADDLARCAEFRFAGRVSHMVISHCFGELWNETSSRLEVLSLKLSGFAQGFAPELALGAANPCEWTGKLPAQTYPHVRVLKLDFPDAIGIPPDAFVSMFHSYPNLESLDVRAGRGVSTSVPQWDFAPPLKRITPWRLKELRIEGISVVDVATILDLGQLALTSLAVHTLGSHARTPFVASAAIPVPTAFCVPSSTLLSLELGGFALSGPAFLPLLRMLRGLPNLTRLALSHVRLDAQLFHALQHPMPGMRTWAVPVLSHLELHQISLGLARHRQWAWALDVARRRNVVASCGGCVGKVTELKCDIVGNDGRMLMDLREMAQSGPIGISDARIRELLFSPAFTSSFARLSRSHGVAFPLNFPSTLAELNFLSILALLNFGSGYRSPLRAANGRGAYDNIRGLLFGAYLSDADAFFSAKGMAAAQESAIAELMGVPVHVERPHHSIVGVTVGELGGPLYDFVKLATTTLKETGEVLLSRGCPDLGTFVMQCLQEAEKAGSARGEPPDAEVALERLVRAIPAFADMALVKGQPVYLFKKALFLLHAIQLRFGNASGPSRIPTVNTAQLPVYADNVLPSMLVHLGVIDIRETRAVYPGLANAFPAPVDDGLLEAGTPAKPHKDKASPAEGPVLSLEEATVLRAAAVDACERIVEVAHSLSDDMLDEEKKWISGVTLPEVDGWLWSVAKDRDDYRQLPRFSLRNTVFF
;
A
#
# COMPACT_ATOMS: atom_id res chain seq x y z
N MET A 1 -50.76 -7.15 24.04
CA MET A 1 -51.10 -8.45 23.43
C MET A 1 -49.99 -8.83 22.48
N THR A 2 -49.61 -10.12 22.53
CA THR A 2 -48.55 -10.84 21.79
C THR A 2 -47.12 -10.30 21.83
N CYS A 3 -46.33 -10.91 22.73
CA CYS A 3 -44.88 -10.81 22.82
C CYS A 3 -44.25 -11.60 21.66
N THR A 4 -43.72 -10.93 20.64
CA THR A 4 -42.88 -11.56 19.61
C THR A 4 -41.42 -11.49 20.03
N SER A 5 -40.88 -12.64 20.41
CA SER A 5 -39.47 -12.89 20.67
C SER A 5 -38.66 -12.67 19.39
N TYR A 6 -37.98 -11.54 19.28
CA TYR A 6 -36.92 -11.37 18.28
C TYR A 6 -35.68 -12.12 18.75
N VAL A 7 -35.48 -13.29 18.16
CA VAL A 7 -34.24 -14.06 18.22
C VAL A 7 -33.15 -13.22 17.54
N LEU A 8 -32.07 -12.92 18.28
CA LEU A 8 -30.84 -12.35 17.74
C LEU A 8 -30.37 -13.21 16.54
N PRO A 9 -29.88 -12.62 15.44
CA PRO A 9 -29.27 -13.40 14.37
C PRO A 9 -28.20 -14.30 14.97
N SER A 10 -28.21 -15.58 14.59
CA SER A 10 -27.23 -16.58 15.02
C SER A 10 -25.84 -15.98 14.94
N ALA A 11 -25.08 -16.19 16.01
CA ALA A 11 -23.69 -15.78 16.13
C ALA A 11 -22.95 -16.00 14.81
N MET A 12 -22.19 -15.00 14.38
CA MET A 12 -21.14 -15.20 13.40
C MET A 12 -20.27 -16.37 13.88
N ASP A 13 -20.25 -17.47 13.13
CA ASP A 13 -19.31 -18.57 13.31
C ASP A 13 -17.90 -18.04 13.04
N VAL A 14 -17.30 -17.50 14.11
CA VAL A 14 -15.87 -17.29 14.22
C VAL A 14 -15.35 -18.52 14.94
N ASP A 15 -14.74 -19.45 14.19
CA ASP A 15 -13.96 -20.54 14.76
C ASP A 15 -12.82 -19.94 15.60
N MET A 16 -13.05 -19.86 16.91
CA MET A 16 -12.03 -19.56 17.90
C MET A 16 -11.22 -20.84 18.13
N PRO A 17 -9.88 -20.81 17.95
CA PRO A 17 -9.04 -21.96 18.28
C PRO A 17 -9.26 -22.34 19.74
N LEU A 18 -9.36 -23.65 19.98
CA LEU A 18 -9.61 -24.29 21.27
C LEU A 18 -8.99 -23.52 22.44
N LEU A 19 -9.84 -22.89 23.25
CA LEU A 19 -9.43 -22.26 24.50
C LEU A 19 -8.71 -23.30 25.39
N PRO A 20 -7.64 -22.92 26.11
CA PRO A 20 -7.06 -23.77 27.14
C PRO A 20 -8.17 -24.17 28.10
N SER A 21 -8.13 -25.42 28.59
CA SER A 21 -9.10 -26.03 29.51
C SER A 21 -9.82 -24.99 30.39
N ARG A 22 -11.16 -25.01 30.46
CA ARG A 22 -12.03 -24.08 31.24
C ARG A 22 -11.44 -23.66 32.62
N ARG A 23 -10.70 -24.57 33.28
CA ARG A 23 -9.95 -24.33 34.53
C ARG A 23 -8.96 -23.15 34.50
N ALA A 24 -8.36 -22.80 33.37
CA ALA A 24 -7.40 -21.70 33.29
C ALA A 24 -8.07 -20.32 33.33
N ILE A 25 -9.32 -20.22 32.86
CA ILE A 25 -10.05 -18.96 32.74
C ILE A 25 -10.74 -18.60 34.06
N ASP A 26 -11.25 -19.60 34.79
CA ASP A 26 -11.91 -19.41 36.09
C ASP A 26 -10.94 -19.01 37.21
N ASN A 27 -9.63 -19.15 36.98
CA ASN A 27 -8.57 -18.84 37.95
C ASN A 27 -7.90 -17.48 37.70
N VAL A 28 -8.35 -16.68 36.73
CA VAL A 28 -7.75 -15.36 36.48
C VAL A 28 -8.22 -14.39 37.58
N PRO A 29 -7.31 -13.75 38.33
CA PRO A 29 -7.65 -12.74 39.34
C PRO A 29 -8.50 -11.63 38.74
N GLY A 30 -9.44 -11.10 39.52
CA GLY A 30 -10.38 -10.06 39.07
C GLY A 30 -9.66 -8.79 38.58
N GLU A 31 -8.47 -8.50 39.11
CA GLU A 31 -7.63 -7.37 38.73
C GLU A 31 -7.01 -7.56 37.34
N ILE A 32 -6.56 -8.78 37.02
CA ILE A 32 -6.01 -9.11 35.70
C ILE A 32 -7.14 -9.11 34.66
N LEU A 33 -8.30 -9.68 35.02
CA LEU A 33 -9.49 -9.60 34.18
C LEU A 33 -9.84 -8.12 33.91
N ALA A 34 -9.97 -7.29 34.95
CA ALA A 34 -10.25 -5.87 34.79
C ALA A 34 -9.26 -5.18 33.83
N ARG A 35 -7.95 -5.48 33.93
CA ARG A 35 -6.95 -4.92 33.03
C ARG A 35 -7.07 -5.42 31.59
N ILE A 36 -7.35 -6.70 31.38
CA ILE A 36 -7.66 -7.26 30.05
C ILE A 36 -8.89 -6.56 29.46
N PHE A 37 -9.90 -6.32 30.30
CA PHE A 37 -11.13 -5.65 29.89
C PHE A 37 -10.88 -4.18 29.52
N GLU A 38 -10.03 -3.47 30.25
CA GLU A 38 -9.60 -2.11 29.90
C GLU A 38 -8.87 -2.07 28.55
N LEU A 39 -7.86 -2.92 28.36
CA LEU A 39 -7.07 -2.98 27.13
C LEU A 39 -7.90 -3.41 25.91
N GLY A 40 -8.83 -4.35 26.12
CA GLY A 40 -9.75 -4.79 25.09
C GLY A 40 -10.76 -3.72 24.69
N ALA A 41 -11.26 -2.93 25.65
CA ALA A 41 -12.14 -1.79 25.38
C ALA A 41 -11.40 -0.64 24.66
N GLU A 42 -10.09 -0.52 24.84
CA GLU A 42 -9.24 0.39 24.07
C GLU A 42 -9.04 -0.08 22.62
N SER A 43 -8.86 -1.38 22.42
CA SER A 43 -8.57 -2.01 21.12
C SER A 43 -9.82 -2.20 20.24
N TYR A 44 -10.97 -2.54 20.82
CA TYR A 44 -12.22 -2.82 20.11
C TYR A 44 -13.43 -2.07 20.71
N PRO A 45 -13.50 -0.73 20.63
CA PRO A 45 -14.43 0.09 21.40
C PRO A 45 -15.92 -0.22 21.23
N TRP A 46 -16.30 -0.72 20.05
CA TRP A 46 -17.69 -0.88 19.62
C TRP A 46 -18.29 -2.23 19.97
N THR A 47 -17.44 -3.25 20.10
CA THR A 47 -17.87 -4.65 20.18
C THR A 47 -17.31 -5.34 21.41
N PHE A 48 -16.30 -4.78 22.07
CA PHE A 48 -15.59 -5.49 23.12
C PHE A 48 -16.48 -5.99 24.27
N PRO A 49 -17.39 -5.20 24.88
CA PRO A 49 -18.27 -5.73 25.93
C PRO A 49 -19.23 -6.82 25.42
N VAL A 50 -19.60 -6.77 24.14
CA VAL A 50 -20.48 -7.75 23.48
C VAL A 50 -19.70 -9.04 23.16
N LEU A 51 -18.48 -8.91 22.64
CA LEU A 51 -17.57 -10.01 22.34
C LEU A 51 -17.10 -10.71 23.62
N ALA A 52 -16.76 -9.94 24.66
CA ALA A 52 -16.38 -10.52 25.93
C ALA A 52 -17.57 -11.23 26.60
N ALA A 53 -18.80 -10.73 26.40
CA ALA A 53 -20.01 -11.40 26.84
C ALA A 53 -20.35 -12.69 26.05
N SER A 54 -19.77 -12.90 24.86
CA SER A 54 -19.94 -14.13 24.08
C SER A 54 -18.93 -15.22 24.41
N VAL A 55 -17.85 -14.92 25.15
CA VAL A 55 -16.81 -15.91 25.53
C VAL A 55 -17.35 -16.96 26.51
N CYS A 56 -17.81 -16.54 27.69
CA CYS A 56 -18.41 -17.42 28.69
C CYS A 56 -19.26 -16.63 29.71
N THR A 57 -19.97 -17.34 30.59
CA THR A 57 -20.78 -16.74 31.67
C THR A 57 -19.94 -15.95 32.67
N THR A 58 -18.74 -16.41 33.00
CA THR A 58 -17.80 -15.73 33.90
C THR A 58 -17.38 -14.38 33.33
N TRP A 59 -16.94 -14.35 32.07
CA TRP A 59 -16.56 -13.13 31.36
C TRP A 59 -17.73 -12.16 31.15
N ARG A 60 -18.91 -12.69 30.82
CA ARG A 60 -20.13 -11.88 30.74
C ARG A 60 -20.48 -11.23 32.08
N THR A 61 -20.25 -11.92 33.19
CA THR A 61 -20.52 -11.41 34.53
C THR A 61 -19.48 -10.36 34.92
N ALA A 62 -18.19 -10.62 34.67
CA ALA A 62 -17.11 -9.67 34.87
C ALA A 62 -17.32 -8.37 34.05
N ALA A 63 -17.60 -8.49 32.75
CA ALA A 63 -17.89 -7.34 31.88
C ALA A 63 -19.04 -6.50 32.42
N LYS A 64 -20.10 -7.12 32.97
CA LYS A 64 -21.24 -6.42 33.57
C LYS A 64 -20.91 -5.74 34.90
N GLN A 65 -19.92 -6.25 35.64
CA GLN A 65 -19.51 -5.73 36.94
C GLN A 65 -18.49 -4.58 36.82
N HIS A 66 -17.78 -4.46 35.70
CA HIS A 66 -16.76 -3.43 35.47
C HIS A 66 -17.31 -2.27 34.61
N PRO A 67 -17.68 -1.12 35.20
CA PRO A 67 -18.34 -0.04 34.46
C PRO A 67 -17.43 0.64 33.42
N ALA A 68 -16.11 0.62 33.61
CA ALA A 68 -15.14 1.16 32.65
C ALA A 68 -15.19 0.47 31.28
N CYS A 69 -15.61 -0.80 31.20
CA CYS A 69 -15.80 -1.51 29.93
C CYS A 69 -16.82 -0.84 29.01
N TRP A 70 -17.76 -0.10 29.60
CA TRP A 70 -18.91 0.49 28.92
C TRP A 70 -18.79 2.02 28.78
N SER A 71 -17.68 2.61 29.24
CA SER A 71 -17.55 4.06 29.32
C SER A 71 -17.15 4.72 28.00
N ARG A 72 -16.72 3.93 27.01
CA ARG A 72 -16.43 4.40 25.66
C ARG A 72 -17.66 4.20 24.77
N ILE A 73 -18.34 5.30 24.47
CA ILE A 73 -19.59 5.31 23.71
C ILE A 73 -19.29 5.92 22.36
N ILE A 74 -19.54 5.16 21.30
CA ILE A 74 -19.38 5.66 19.94
C ILE A 74 -20.66 5.37 19.17
N THR A 75 -21.12 6.38 18.43
CA THR A 75 -22.36 6.33 17.64
C THR A 75 -22.05 6.80 16.22
N ARG A 76 -22.55 6.08 15.21
CA ARG A 76 -22.45 6.47 13.79
C ARG A 76 -23.80 6.32 13.10
N VAL A 77 -24.56 7.41 13.04
CA VAL A 77 -25.88 7.41 12.42
C VAL A 77 -25.76 7.42 10.89
N GLY A 78 -26.51 6.53 10.23
CA GLY A 78 -26.62 6.49 8.76
C GLY A 78 -25.59 5.62 8.05
N TYR A 79 -24.86 4.75 8.76
CA TYR A 79 -23.91 3.78 8.20
C TYR A 79 -24.44 2.33 8.29
N GLY A 80 -25.66 2.10 7.78
CA GLY A 80 -26.24 0.75 7.64
C GLY A 80 -27.02 0.22 8.86
N ARG A 81 -27.03 0.93 9.99
CA ARG A 81 -27.86 0.60 11.17
C ARG A 81 -28.98 1.63 11.37
N PRO A 82 -30.20 1.21 11.76
CA PRO A 82 -31.27 2.14 12.11
C PRO A 82 -30.88 3.04 13.28
N ILE A 83 -31.21 4.33 13.22
CA ILE A 83 -30.88 5.31 14.28
C ILE A 83 -31.42 4.91 15.66
N HIS A 84 -32.60 4.29 15.70
CA HIS A 84 -33.19 3.79 16.95
C HIS A 84 -32.30 2.71 17.59
N PHE A 85 -31.66 1.85 16.80
CA PHE A 85 -30.75 0.84 17.32
C PHE A 85 -29.53 1.49 17.99
N GLU A 86 -28.92 2.46 17.31
CA GLU A 86 -27.78 3.23 17.84
C GLU A 86 -28.15 3.95 19.15
N TYR A 87 -29.35 4.54 19.21
CA TYR A 87 -29.85 5.19 20.42
C TYR A 87 -29.99 4.21 21.59
N GLN A 88 -30.59 3.04 21.36
CA GLN A 88 -30.73 2.02 22.42
C GLN A 88 -29.38 1.48 22.88
N LEU A 89 -28.42 1.34 21.96
CA LEU A 89 -27.07 0.89 22.28
C LEU A 89 -26.32 1.92 23.13
N ALA A 90 -26.35 3.19 22.73
CA ALA A 90 -25.77 4.29 23.51
C ALA A 90 -26.38 4.36 24.92
N ARG A 91 -27.71 4.27 25.02
CA ARG A 91 -28.42 4.25 26.30
C ARG A 91 -28.04 3.06 27.17
N LEU A 92 -27.82 1.88 26.58
CA LEU A 92 -27.35 0.70 27.30
C LEU A 92 -25.94 0.91 27.86
N PHE A 93 -25.01 1.40 27.04
CA PHE A 93 -23.63 1.66 27.47
C PHE A 93 -23.60 2.72 28.57
N LEU A 94 -24.36 3.80 28.40
CA LEU A 94 -24.47 4.87 29.38
C LEU A 94 -24.94 4.33 30.74
N LYS A 95 -26.02 3.55 30.75
CA LYS A 95 -26.54 2.89 31.96
C LYS A 95 -25.53 1.93 32.61
N ARG A 96 -24.74 1.22 31.80
CA ARG A 96 -23.75 0.23 32.29
C ARG A 96 -22.47 0.88 32.79
N SER A 97 -22.11 2.05 32.26
CA SER A 97 -20.91 2.79 32.65
C SER A 97 -21.00 3.40 34.06
N ARG A 98 -22.21 3.54 34.62
CA ARG A 98 -22.48 4.01 36.00
C ARG A 98 -21.78 5.33 36.36
N HIS A 99 -20.67 5.27 37.10
CA HIS A 99 -19.90 6.44 37.54
C HIS A 99 -18.53 6.53 36.85
N ALA A 100 -18.22 5.63 35.91
CA ALA A 100 -16.95 5.64 35.19
C ALA A 100 -16.83 6.89 34.32
N SER A 101 -15.60 7.39 34.17
CA SER A 101 -15.31 8.51 33.27
C SER A 101 -15.62 8.14 31.83
N LEU A 102 -16.41 8.98 31.16
CA LEU A 102 -16.92 8.72 29.82
C LEU A 102 -16.00 9.25 28.73
N ARG A 103 -15.91 8.50 27.63
CA ARG A 103 -15.35 8.94 26.35
C ARG A 103 -16.42 8.77 25.28
N VAL A 104 -17.01 9.87 24.85
CA VAL A 104 -18.17 9.89 23.96
C VAL A 104 -17.76 10.41 22.59
N SER A 105 -18.13 9.69 21.52
CA SER A 105 -17.90 10.11 20.14
C SER A 105 -19.14 9.90 19.29
N LEU A 106 -19.84 10.98 18.97
CA LEU A 106 -21.10 10.98 18.24
C LEU A 106 -20.89 11.49 16.82
N ASP A 107 -21.14 10.65 15.82
CA ASP A 107 -21.27 11.06 14.43
C ASP A 107 -22.74 11.01 14.02
N LEU A 108 -23.36 12.18 14.04
CA LEU A 108 -24.74 12.47 13.68
C LEU A 108 -24.81 13.25 12.35
N SER A 109 -23.77 13.21 11.52
CA SER A 109 -23.70 13.96 10.26
C SER A 109 -24.83 13.64 9.27
N ARG A 110 -25.49 12.48 9.44
CA ARG A 110 -26.64 12.03 8.63
C ARG A 110 -27.97 12.06 9.39
N ALA A 111 -27.99 12.51 10.64
CA ALA A 111 -29.21 12.63 11.43
C ALA A 111 -29.94 13.95 11.09
N SER A 112 -31.26 13.98 11.24
CA SER A 112 -32.01 15.24 11.22
C SER A 112 -31.83 16.02 12.52
N ASP A 113 -32.05 17.34 12.51
CA ASP A 113 -31.93 18.17 13.72
C ASP A 113 -32.71 17.63 14.93
N PRO A 114 -33.98 17.20 14.82
CA PRO A 114 -34.71 16.62 15.94
C PRO A 114 -34.05 15.34 16.48
N GLN A 115 -33.51 14.51 15.60
CA GLN A 115 -32.81 13.29 15.98
C GLN A 115 -31.50 13.60 16.72
N SER A 116 -30.75 14.60 16.24
CA SER A 116 -29.52 15.08 16.89
C SER A 116 -29.79 15.60 18.30
N ILE A 117 -30.86 16.38 18.47
CA ILE A 117 -31.27 16.91 19.79
C ILE A 117 -31.60 15.76 20.76
N VAL A 118 -32.41 14.78 20.31
CA VAL A 118 -32.77 13.62 21.14
C VAL A 118 -31.54 12.82 21.54
N PHE A 119 -30.59 12.65 20.63
CA PHE A 119 -29.36 11.90 20.89
C PHE A 119 -28.43 12.65 21.86
N LEU A 120 -28.31 13.98 21.74
CA LEU A 120 -27.49 14.79 22.64
C LEU A 120 -28.09 14.84 24.05
N ARG A 121 -29.42 14.99 24.17
CA ARG A 121 -30.12 14.96 25.45
C ARG A 121 -29.95 13.66 26.22
N LEU A 122 -29.69 12.54 25.54
CA LEU A 122 -29.39 11.27 26.21
C LEU A 122 -28.19 11.37 27.16
N PHE A 123 -27.21 12.23 26.84
CA PHE A 123 -25.98 12.35 27.62
C PHE A 123 -26.01 13.49 28.64
N ALA A 124 -27.06 14.32 28.66
CA ALA A 124 -27.15 15.55 29.46
C ALA A 124 -26.64 15.36 30.90
N ASP A 125 -27.28 14.44 31.62
CA ASP A 125 -27.02 14.17 33.04
C ASP A 125 -25.63 13.55 33.31
N ASP A 126 -24.98 13.02 32.28
CA ASP A 126 -23.73 12.25 32.37
C ASP A 126 -22.51 12.98 31.80
N LEU A 127 -22.73 14.16 31.20
CA LEU A 127 -21.65 14.94 30.61
C LEU A 127 -20.65 15.47 31.66
N ALA A 128 -21.07 15.69 32.90
CA ALA A 128 -20.20 16.11 34.00
C ALA A 128 -19.06 15.11 34.31
N ARG A 129 -19.25 13.82 33.99
CA ARG A 129 -18.21 12.77 34.13
C ARG A 129 -17.49 12.44 32.82
N CYS A 130 -17.76 13.19 31.75
CA CYS A 130 -17.12 13.02 30.45
C CYS A 130 -15.71 13.62 30.44
N ALA A 131 -14.71 12.80 30.15
CA ALA A 131 -13.33 13.25 29.96
C ALA A 131 -13.01 13.56 28.50
N GLU A 132 -13.71 12.92 27.56
CA GLU A 132 -13.52 13.12 26.12
C GLU A 132 -14.86 13.19 25.42
N PHE A 133 -15.14 14.31 24.76
CA PHE A 133 -16.35 14.51 23.99
C PHE A 133 -16.01 14.85 22.55
N ARG A 134 -16.44 14.00 21.62
CA ARG A 134 -16.34 14.23 20.18
C ARG A 134 -17.72 14.25 19.56
N PHE A 135 -17.98 15.25 18.75
CA PHE A 135 -19.23 15.40 18.05
C PHE A 135 -18.99 15.79 16.60
N ALA A 136 -19.65 15.11 15.67
CA ALA A 136 -19.73 15.45 14.27
C ALA A 136 -21.20 15.49 13.84
N GLY A 137 -21.65 16.57 13.20
CA GLY A 137 -23.06 16.71 12.84
C GLY A 137 -23.34 17.81 11.84
N ARG A 138 -24.49 17.71 11.18
CA ARG A 138 -25.17 18.87 10.60
C ARG A 138 -25.96 19.52 11.72
N VAL A 139 -25.68 20.78 11.99
CA VAL A 139 -26.18 21.46 13.17
C VAL A 139 -26.74 22.80 12.73
N SER A 140 -28.07 22.90 12.70
CA SER A 140 -28.69 24.23 12.59
C SER A 140 -28.41 25.05 13.83
N HIS A 141 -28.58 26.36 13.71
CA HIS A 141 -28.47 27.31 14.81
C HIS A 141 -29.32 26.88 16.04
N MET A 142 -30.50 26.27 15.81
CA MET A 142 -31.35 25.75 16.90
C MET A 142 -30.65 24.66 17.72
N VAL A 143 -29.97 23.70 17.09
CA VAL A 143 -29.28 22.63 17.81
C VAL A 143 -28.08 23.16 18.59
N ILE A 144 -27.38 24.18 18.08
CA ILE A 144 -26.28 24.85 18.80
C ILE A 144 -26.79 25.54 20.06
N SER A 145 -27.81 26.39 19.92
CA SER A 145 -28.37 27.16 21.03
C SER A 145 -29.02 26.28 22.10
N HIS A 146 -29.79 25.25 21.71
CA HIS A 146 -30.46 24.37 22.67
C HIS A 146 -29.53 23.34 23.31
N CYS A 147 -28.63 22.72 22.54
CA CYS A 147 -27.84 21.61 23.06
C CYS A 147 -26.52 22.09 23.65
N PHE A 148 -25.74 22.91 22.93
CA PHE A 148 -24.42 23.31 23.41
C PHE A 148 -24.48 24.47 24.43
N GLY A 149 -25.56 25.26 24.48
CA GLY A 149 -25.75 26.26 25.53
C GLY A 149 -26.12 25.64 26.87
N GLU A 150 -27.17 24.80 26.90
CA GLU A 150 -27.70 24.22 28.14
C GLU A 150 -26.86 23.06 28.66
N LEU A 151 -26.48 22.10 27.80
CA LEU A 151 -25.75 20.89 28.21
C LEU A 151 -24.32 21.20 28.65
N TRP A 152 -23.74 22.30 28.18
CA TRP A 152 -22.33 22.63 28.39
C TRP A 152 -22.05 23.48 29.63
N ASN A 153 -23.08 24.13 30.16
CA ASN A 153 -22.96 24.79 31.45
C ASN A 153 -22.68 23.78 32.59
N GLU A 154 -23.01 22.49 32.38
CA GLU A 154 -22.80 21.39 33.33
C GLU A 154 -21.55 20.51 33.04
N THR A 155 -20.89 20.63 31.88
CA THR A 155 -19.80 19.74 31.40
C THR A 155 -18.40 20.05 31.96
N SER A 156 -18.22 21.07 32.79
CA SER A 156 -16.91 21.76 32.91
C SER A 156 -15.87 21.11 33.83
N SER A 157 -16.23 20.15 34.69
CA SER A 157 -15.32 19.73 35.79
C SER A 157 -14.27 18.68 35.41
N ARG A 158 -14.47 17.89 34.35
CA ARG A 158 -13.59 16.76 34.01
C ARG A 158 -13.24 16.62 32.53
N LEU A 159 -13.78 17.47 31.67
CA LEU A 159 -13.55 17.39 30.23
C LEU A 159 -12.10 17.78 29.91
N GLU A 160 -11.33 16.85 29.36
CA GLU A 160 -9.94 17.05 28.94
C GLU A 160 -9.81 17.23 27.43
N VAL A 161 -10.65 16.54 26.65
CA VAL A 161 -10.62 16.54 25.19
C VAL A 161 -11.98 16.95 24.62
N LEU A 162 -11.99 18.02 23.83
CA LEU A 162 -13.16 18.49 23.10
C LEU A 162 -12.90 18.47 21.60
N SER A 163 -13.74 17.77 20.84
CA SER A 163 -13.69 17.76 19.37
C SER A 163 -15.06 18.02 18.77
N LEU A 164 -15.21 19.12 18.03
CA LEU A 164 -16.47 19.53 17.40
C LEU A 164 -16.27 19.65 15.89
N LYS A 165 -17.08 18.93 15.11
CA LYS A 165 -17.17 19.04 13.65
C LYS A 165 -18.60 19.42 13.28
N LEU A 166 -18.81 20.68 12.92
CA LEU A 166 -20.14 21.24 12.71
C LEU A 166 -20.29 21.68 11.25
N SER A 167 -21.38 21.26 10.60
CA SER A 167 -21.70 21.59 9.21
C SER A 167 -23.15 22.06 9.06
N GLY A 168 -23.52 22.64 7.93
CA GLY A 168 -24.88 23.10 7.64
C GLY A 168 -25.14 24.57 7.98
N PHE A 169 -24.10 25.40 8.09
CA PHE A 169 -24.25 26.84 8.28
C PHE A 169 -24.74 27.50 7.00
N ALA A 170 -25.86 28.22 7.05
CA ALA A 170 -26.25 29.14 5.99
C ALA A 170 -25.23 30.29 5.94
N GLN A 171 -24.73 30.59 4.74
CA GLN A 171 -23.78 31.67 4.39
C GLN A 171 -23.45 32.65 5.53
N GLY A 172 -22.21 32.62 6.04
CA GLY A 172 -21.65 33.84 6.66
C GLY A 172 -20.66 33.64 7.80
N PHE A 173 -21.00 32.86 8.82
CA PHE A 173 -20.30 32.99 10.11
C PHE A 173 -20.08 31.64 10.79
N ALA A 174 -18.86 31.44 11.32
CA ALA A 174 -18.62 30.40 12.32
C ALA A 174 -19.52 30.69 13.54
N PRO A 175 -20.11 29.65 14.16
CA PRO A 175 -20.84 29.85 15.41
C PRO A 175 -19.90 30.46 16.44
N GLU A 176 -20.37 31.43 17.21
CA GLU A 176 -19.65 31.91 18.37
C GLU A 176 -19.43 30.71 19.32
N LEU A 177 -18.21 30.17 19.36
CA LEU A 177 -17.79 29.16 20.32
C LEU A 177 -17.36 29.77 21.65
N ALA A 178 -17.78 31.00 21.92
CA ALA A 178 -17.92 31.46 23.28
C ALA A 178 -19.06 30.65 23.91
N LEU A 179 -18.72 29.48 24.44
CA LEU A 179 -19.61 28.65 25.25
C LEU A 179 -20.09 29.48 26.44
N GLY A 180 -21.22 30.17 26.26
CA GLY A 180 -21.84 31.02 27.27
C GLY A 180 -22.42 32.36 26.80
N ALA A 181 -22.77 32.59 25.53
CA ALA A 181 -23.53 33.79 25.16
C ALA A 181 -24.94 33.42 24.69
N ALA A 182 -25.94 33.68 25.53
CA ALA A 182 -27.35 33.59 25.18
C ALA A 182 -27.77 34.83 24.35
N ASN A 183 -27.45 34.86 23.05
CA ASN A 183 -28.27 35.42 21.96
C ASN A 183 -27.46 35.51 20.66
N PRO A 184 -28.05 35.23 19.48
CA PRO A 184 -27.31 35.12 18.23
C PRO A 184 -27.75 36.22 17.29
N CYS A 185 -27.13 37.37 17.43
CA CYS A 185 -27.04 38.47 16.46
C CYS A 185 -26.45 39.64 17.26
N GLU A 186 -25.29 40.12 16.84
CA GLU A 186 -24.43 41.12 17.52
C GLU A 186 -23.45 40.55 18.54
N TRP A 187 -22.19 40.53 18.13
CA TRP A 187 -21.05 40.41 19.01
C TRP A 187 -21.07 41.60 19.98
N THR A 188 -21.57 41.41 21.21
CA THR A 188 -21.66 42.48 22.23
C THR A 188 -20.31 42.80 22.90
N GLY A 189 -19.20 42.21 22.42
CA GLY A 189 -17.84 42.49 22.90
C GLY A 189 -17.59 42.09 24.35
N LYS A 190 -18.47 41.31 24.98
CA LYS A 190 -18.30 40.79 26.35
C LYS A 190 -18.31 39.27 26.35
N LEU A 191 -17.15 38.71 26.67
CA LEU A 191 -16.96 37.28 26.87
C LEU A 191 -17.80 36.76 28.05
N PRO A 192 -18.39 35.55 27.95
CA PRO A 192 -18.93 34.85 29.10
C PRO A 192 -17.83 34.57 30.11
N ALA A 193 -18.11 34.73 31.41
CA ALA A 193 -17.14 34.55 32.49
C ALA A 193 -16.73 33.08 32.77
N GLN A 194 -17.11 32.14 31.91
CA GLN A 194 -16.96 30.71 32.18
C GLN A 194 -15.66 30.17 31.59
N THR A 195 -14.86 29.55 32.45
CA THR A 195 -13.57 28.94 32.10
C THR A 195 -13.67 27.42 32.20
N TYR A 196 -12.97 26.73 31.31
CA TYR A 196 -12.88 25.28 31.21
C TYR A 196 -11.43 24.86 31.48
N PRO A 197 -10.99 24.91 32.75
CA PRO A 197 -9.57 24.74 33.10
C PRO A 197 -9.05 23.32 32.90
N HIS A 198 -9.91 22.33 32.72
CA HIS A 198 -9.50 20.93 32.52
C HIS A 198 -9.24 20.57 31.06
N VAL A 199 -9.74 21.36 30.11
CA VAL A 199 -9.59 21.07 28.67
C VAL A 199 -8.14 21.34 28.25
N ARG A 200 -7.49 20.30 27.74
CA ARG A 200 -6.12 20.33 27.24
C ARG A 200 -6.05 20.22 25.72
N VAL A 201 -7.03 19.56 25.10
CA VAL A 201 -7.08 19.35 23.65
C VAL A 201 -8.40 19.88 23.12
N LEU A 202 -8.32 20.82 22.18
CA LEU A 202 -9.47 21.41 21.52
C LEU A 202 -9.36 21.24 20.01
N LYS A 203 -10.35 20.59 19.39
CA LYS A 203 -10.43 20.39 17.94
C LYS A 203 -11.74 20.94 17.40
N LEU A 204 -11.67 21.80 16.41
CA LEU A 204 -12.80 22.53 15.86
C LEU A 204 -12.74 22.45 14.32
N ASP A 205 -13.77 21.88 13.69
CA ASP A 205 -13.86 21.69 12.25
C ASP A 205 -15.19 22.26 11.72
N PHE A 206 -15.08 23.35 10.95
CA PHE A 206 -16.20 24.10 10.37
C PHE A 206 -16.09 24.12 8.84
N PRO A 207 -16.43 23.01 8.16
CA PRO A 207 -16.31 22.89 6.70
C PRO A 207 -17.10 23.94 5.90
N ASP A 208 -18.15 24.54 6.48
CA ASP A 208 -19.00 25.52 5.80
C ASP A 208 -18.79 26.96 6.30
N ALA A 209 -17.92 27.20 7.27
CA ALA A 209 -17.69 28.54 7.82
C ALA A 209 -16.73 29.37 6.95
N ILE A 210 -16.94 30.69 6.89
CA ILE A 210 -16.12 31.64 6.13
C ILE A 210 -14.80 32.00 6.85
N GLY A 211 -14.65 31.59 8.11
CA GLY A 211 -13.47 31.84 8.95
C GLY A 211 -13.84 31.93 10.44
N ILE A 212 -12.85 32.08 11.32
CA ILE A 212 -13.07 32.35 12.75
C ILE A 212 -12.70 33.81 13.02
N PRO A 213 -13.60 34.62 13.62
CA PRO A 213 -13.28 36.00 14.00
C PRO A 213 -12.07 36.05 14.96
N PRO A 214 -11.11 36.98 14.78
CA PRO A 214 -9.92 37.08 15.64
C PRO A 214 -10.26 37.18 17.13
N ASP A 215 -11.29 37.93 17.47
CA ASP A 215 -11.69 38.07 18.87
C ASP A 215 -12.31 36.80 19.43
N ALA A 216 -13.00 36.00 18.61
CA ALA A 216 -13.50 34.68 18.99
C ALA A 216 -12.34 33.69 19.21
N PHE A 217 -11.28 33.78 18.42
CA PHE A 217 -10.06 32.99 18.60
C PHE A 217 -9.34 33.34 19.91
N VAL A 218 -9.21 34.63 20.23
CA VAL A 218 -8.63 35.14 21.49
C VAL A 218 -9.43 34.72 22.70
N SER A 219 -10.75 34.88 22.58
CA SER A 219 -11.78 34.40 23.50
C SER A 219 -11.55 32.96 23.93
N MET A 220 -11.19 32.07 23.01
CA MET A 220 -10.95 30.66 23.33
C MET A 220 -9.81 30.50 24.34
N PHE A 221 -8.73 31.28 24.27
CA PHE A 221 -7.63 31.17 25.23
C PHE A 221 -8.01 31.67 26.62
N HIS A 222 -8.94 32.62 26.71
CA HIS A 222 -9.53 33.00 28.00
C HIS A 222 -10.45 31.90 28.55
N SER A 223 -11.22 31.23 27.69
CA SER A 223 -12.09 30.13 28.07
C SER A 223 -11.31 28.84 28.39
N TYR A 224 -10.13 28.61 27.83
CA TYR A 224 -9.33 27.39 28.00
C TYR A 224 -7.90 27.69 28.49
N PRO A 225 -7.74 28.09 29.77
CA PRO A 225 -6.46 28.60 30.28
C PRO A 225 -5.33 27.56 30.32
N ASN A 226 -5.65 26.25 30.30
CA ASN A 226 -4.67 25.16 30.34
C ASN A 226 -4.54 24.40 29.00
N LEU A 227 -4.95 25.02 27.89
CA LEU A 227 -4.92 24.38 26.58
C LEU A 227 -3.48 24.03 26.14
N GLU A 228 -3.26 22.77 25.80
CA GLU A 228 -1.97 22.23 25.33
C GLU A 228 -1.96 21.99 23.81
N SER A 229 -3.10 21.65 23.22
CA SER A 229 -3.24 21.36 21.78
C SER A 229 -4.51 21.99 21.21
N LEU A 230 -4.34 22.75 20.11
CA LEU A 230 -5.44 23.39 19.39
C LEU A 230 -5.40 22.99 17.91
N ASP A 231 -6.50 22.45 17.40
CA ASP A 231 -6.70 22.12 15.98
C ASP A 231 -7.95 22.84 15.48
N VAL A 232 -7.78 23.75 14.51
CA VAL A 232 -8.85 24.56 13.95
C VAL A 232 -8.87 24.41 12.44
N ARG A 233 -10.05 24.08 11.89
CA ARG A 233 -10.27 23.95 10.45
C ARG A 233 -11.49 24.75 10.04
N ALA A 234 -11.32 25.67 9.08
CA ALA A 234 -12.41 26.42 8.46
C ALA A 234 -12.46 26.12 6.95
N GLY A 235 -13.66 25.91 6.40
CA GLY A 235 -13.86 25.53 5.00
C GLY A 235 -14.35 26.64 4.05
N ARG A 236 -14.91 26.26 2.90
CA ARG A 236 -15.09 27.11 1.70
C ARG A 236 -16.27 28.09 1.82
N GLY A 237 -16.06 29.27 2.35
CA GLY A 237 -16.88 30.44 1.99
C GLY A 237 -16.51 30.94 0.59
N VAL A 238 -17.46 30.99 -0.34
CA VAL A 238 -17.31 31.44 -1.75
C VAL A 238 -17.04 32.96 -1.87
N SER A 239 -16.53 33.62 -0.82
CA SER A 239 -16.29 35.06 -0.85
C SER A 239 -14.84 35.38 -1.22
N THR A 240 -14.66 36.12 -2.32
CA THR A 240 -13.39 36.70 -2.77
C THR A 240 -12.89 37.84 -1.86
N SER A 241 -13.66 38.19 -0.82
CA SER A 241 -13.30 39.17 0.20
C SER A 241 -13.30 38.52 1.58
N VAL A 242 -12.32 37.64 1.83
CA VAL A 242 -12.00 37.25 3.21
C VAL A 242 -11.27 38.46 3.84
N PRO A 243 -11.73 39.00 4.98
CA PRO A 243 -10.97 40.02 5.70
C PRO A 243 -9.55 39.48 5.95
N GLN A 244 -8.51 40.30 5.86
CA GLN A 244 -7.18 39.90 6.33
C GLN A 244 -7.25 39.69 7.85
N TRP A 245 -6.88 38.51 8.36
CA TRP A 245 -6.97 38.25 9.80
C TRP A 245 -5.74 38.90 10.45
N ASP A 246 -5.86 40.12 10.97
CA ASP A 246 -4.77 40.72 11.75
C ASP A 246 -4.63 40.03 13.12
N PHE A 247 -3.99 38.86 13.11
CA PHE A 247 -3.71 38.04 14.30
C PHE A 247 -2.60 38.62 15.17
N ALA A 248 -1.83 39.60 14.69
CA ALA A 248 -0.63 40.08 15.37
C ALA A 248 -0.94 40.82 16.68
N PRO A 249 -1.91 41.77 16.73
CA PRO A 249 -2.25 42.49 17.95
C PRO A 249 -2.87 41.60 19.04
N PRO A 250 -3.81 40.67 18.75
CA PRO A 250 -4.45 39.89 19.79
C PRO A 250 -3.57 38.78 20.39
N LEU A 251 -2.72 38.14 19.59
CA LEU A 251 -1.86 37.04 20.08
C LEU A 251 -0.73 37.52 21.00
N LYS A 252 -0.24 38.75 20.80
CA LYS A 252 0.73 39.39 21.70
C LYS A 252 0.17 39.77 23.08
N ARG A 253 -1.16 39.90 23.21
CA ARG A 253 -1.83 40.34 24.45
C ARG A 253 -2.11 39.21 25.43
N ILE A 254 -2.00 37.98 24.99
CA ILE A 254 -2.32 36.80 25.78
C ILE A 254 -0.98 36.17 26.13
N THR A 255 -0.59 36.18 27.40
CA THR A 255 0.56 35.43 27.92
C THR A 255 0.29 35.09 29.38
N PRO A 256 0.66 33.89 29.87
CA PRO A 256 1.36 32.80 29.18
C PRO A 256 0.43 31.69 28.63
N TRP A 257 0.83 31.07 27.53
CA TRP A 257 0.14 29.94 26.91
C TRP A 257 0.82 28.64 27.32
N ARG A 258 0.07 27.60 27.68
CA ARG A 258 0.58 26.21 27.82
C ARG A 258 0.56 25.44 26.49
N LEU A 259 0.24 26.13 25.40
CA LEU A 259 0.05 25.57 24.08
C LEU A 259 1.38 25.01 23.53
N LYS A 260 1.39 23.72 23.23
CA LYS A 260 2.52 22.99 22.62
C LYS A 260 2.25 22.68 21.15
N GLU A 261 0.99 22.44 20.80
CA GLU A 261 0.57 22.06 19.45
C GLU A 261 -0.47 23.03 18.91
N LEU A 262 -0.22 23.54 17.70
CA LEU A 262 -1.15 24.40 17.00
C LEU A 262 -1.32 23.93 15.56
N ARG A 263 -2.55 23.59 15.17
CA ARG A 263 -2.96 23.35 13.79
C ARG A 263 -4.03 24.36 13.39
N ILE A 264 -3.81 25.04 12.28
CA ILE A 264 -4.80 25.96 11.70
C ILE A 264 -4.90 25.69 10.19
N GLU A 265 -6.09 25.34 9.73
CA GLU A 265 -6.43 25.20 8.32
C GLU A 265 -7.46 26.25 7.93
N GLY A 266 -7.24 26.91 6.79
CA GLY A 266 -8.19 27.87 6.23
C GLY A 266 -7.86 29.35 6.47
N ILE A 267 -6.59 29.68 6.77
CA ILE A 267 -6.14 31.08 6.96
C ILE A 267 -5.49 31.68 5.70
N SER A 268 -5.31 33.00 5.68
CA SER A 268 -4.63 33.68 4.58
C SER A 268 -3.10 33.56 4.70
N VAL A 269 -2.38 33.76 3.58
CA VAL A 269 -0.91 33.71 3.54
C VAL A 269 -0.25 34.76 4.47
N VAL A 270 -0.88 35.93 4.63
CA VAL A 270 -0.38 37.02 5.49
C VAL A 270 -0.42 36.60 6.97
N ASP A 271 -1.43 35.83 7.34
CA ASP A 271 -1.65 35.34 8.69
C ASP A 271 -0.63 34.25 9.06
N VAL A 272 -0.23 33.42 8.08
CA VAL A 272 0.84 32.43 8.24
C VAL A 272 2.14 33.09 8.67
N ALA A 273 2.55 34.17 7.97
CA ALA A 273 3.78 34.90 8.30
C ALA A 273 3.70 35.49 9.72
N THR A 274 2.54 36.06 10.06
CA THR A 274 2.29 36.64 11.39
C THR A 274 2.38 35.60 12.50
N ILE A 275 1.80 34.40 12.31
CA ILE A 275 1.86 33.31 13.29
C ILE A 275 3.30 32.83 13.49
N LEU A 276 4.07 32.74 12.41
CA LEU A 276 5.47 32.36 12.46
C LEU A 276 6.32 33.40 13.19
N ASP A 277 5.99 34.69 13.06
CA ASP A 277 6.67 35.79 13.76
C ASP A 277 6.35 35.88 15.26
N LEU A 278 5.38 35.11 15.78
CA LEU A 278 5.05 35.04 17.21
C LEU A 278 6.04 34.20 18.01
N GLY A 279 7.34 34.37 17.78
CA GLY A 279 8.47 33.63 18.38
C GLY A 279 8.55 33.58 19.92
N GLN A 280 7.52 34.05 20.62
CA GLN A 280 7.28 33.90 22.06
C GLN A 280 6.53 32.61 22.44
N LEU A 281 5.95 31.89 21.47
CA LEU A 281 5.25 30.63 21.75
C LEU A 281 6.23 29.45 21.82
N ALA A 282 6.23 28.73 22.95
CA ALA A 282 7.02 27.51 23.17
C ALA A 282 6.38 26.28 22.51
N LEU A 283 5.98 26.42 21.23
CA LEU A 283 5.37 25.34 20.45
C LEU A 283 6.41 24.25 20.15
N THR A 284 5.97 23.00 20.22
CA THR A 284 6.70 21.82 19.74
C THR A 284 6.23 21.39 18.35
N SER A 285 4.97 21.69 18.00
CA SER A 285 4.36 21.35 16.71
C SER A 285 3.51 22.49 16.17
N LEU A 286 3.74 22.86 14.91
CA LEU A 286 2.97 23.87 14.18
C LEU A 286 2.54 23.32 12.81
N ALA A 287 1.25 23.40 12.51
CA ALA A 287 0.68 23.02 11.22
C ALA A 287 -0.20 24.14 10.67
N VAL A 288 0.11 24.64 9.48
CA VAL A 288 -0.59 25.78 8.88
C VAL A 288 -0.93 25.50 7.42
N HIS A 289 -2.22 25.59 7.08
CA HIS A 289 -2.70 25.38 5.71
C HIS A 289 -3.59 26.53 5.25
N THR A 290 -3.34 27.03 4.03
CA THR A 290 -4.12 28.10 3.41
C THR A 290 -5.23 27.56 2.51
N LEU A 291 -6.28 28.36 2.28
CA LEU A 291 -7.41 27.98 1.41
C LEU A 291 -6.98 27.82 -0.06
N GLY A 292 -7.40 26.72 -0.68
CA GLY A 292 -6.93 26.23 -1.99
C GLY A 292 -7.21 27.08 -3.24
N SER A 293 -7.88 28.24 -3.14
CA SER A 293 -7.99 29.21 -4.26
C SER A 293 -6.69 30.01 -4.47
N HIS A 294 -5.81 30.04 -3.47
CA HIS A 294 -4.54 30.77 -3.45
C HIS A 294 -3.32 29.94 -3.89
N ALA A 295 -3.52 28.74 -4.43
CA ALA A 295 -2.43 27.90 -4.97
C ALA A 295 -1.61 28.58 -6.10
N ARG A 296 -2.03 29.77 -6.57
CA ARG A 296 -1.30 30.61 -7.54
C ARG A 296 -0.63 31.85 -6.91
N THR A 297 -0.94 32.23 -5.68
CA THR A 297 -0.29 33.39 -5.03
C THR A 297 1.05 32.94 -4.44
N PRO A 298 2.18 33.52 -4.89
CA PRO A 298 3.49 33.29 -4.30
C PRO A 298 3.45 33.65 -2.81
N PHE A 299 4.12 32.85 -1.97
CA PHE A 299 4.24 33.05 -0.51
C PHE A 299 4.64 34.49 -0.11
N VAL A 300 5.21 35.28 -1.03
CA VAL A 300 5.67 36.66 -0.78
C VAL A 300 4.97 37.73 -1.65
N ALA A 301 4.34 37.41 -2.77
CA ALA A 301 3.80 38.46 -3.65
C ALA A 301 2.49 39.09 -3.14
N SER A 302 1.81 38.49 -2.15
CA SER A 302 0.72 39.13 -1.41
C SER A 302 1.19 39.88 -0.16
N ALA A 303 2.47 39.76 0.22
CA ALA A 303 3.07 40.53 1.28
C ALA A 303 3.68 41.81 0.70
N ALA A 304 2.82 42.78 0.37
CA ALA A 304 3.22 44.20 0.29
C ALA A 304 3.56 44.79 1.69
N ILE A 305 3.96 43.92 2.62
CA ILE A 305 4.42 44.26 3.95
C ILE A 305 5.95 44.19 3.84
N PRO A 306 6.69 45.25 4.24
CA PRO A 306 8.14 45.20 4.28
C PRO A 306 8.52 43.95 5.05
N VAL A 307 9.13 42.98 4.37
CA VAL A 307 9.66 41.75 4.97
C VAL A 307 10.41 42.21 6.21
N PRO A 308 9.91 41.93 7.43
CA PRO A 308 10.68 42.27 8.60
C PRO A 308 12.02 41.59 8.39
N THR A 309 13.08 42.37 8.45
CA THR A 309 14.47 41.94 8.38
C THR A 309 14.84 40.91 9.47
N ALA A 310 13.85 40.46 10.23
CA ALA A 310 13.90 39.43 11.25
C ALA A 310 12.67 38.52 11.12
N PHE A 311 12.70 37.51 10.25
CA PHE A 311 12.19 36.19 10.64
C PHE A 311 13.11 35.68 11.76
N CYS A 312 13.07 36.33 12.92
CA CYS A 312 13.69 35.85 14.14
C CYS A 312 12.66 34.93 14.77
N VAL A 313 12.61 33.69 14.30
CA VAL A 313 12.01 32.61 15.08
C VAL A 313 13.16 31.93 15.82
N PRO A 314 13.62 32.43 16.99
CA PRO A 314 14.50 31.66 17.85
C PRO A 314 13.65 30.67 18.67
N SER A 315 12.71 29.95 18.03
CA SER A 315 12.00 28.89 18.73
C SER A 315 12.88 27.64 18.67
N SER A 316 13.74 27.51 19.68
CA SER A 316 14.50 26.28 19.91
C SER A 316 13.60 25.10 20.29
N THR A 317 12.31 25.31 20.55
CA THR A 317 11.39 24.25 20.98
C THR A 317 10.66 23.56 19.84
N LEU A 318 10.62 24.15 18.64
CA LEU A 318 9.84 23.61 17.53
C LEU A 318 10.51 22.38 16.90
N LEU A 319 9.82 21.24 16.96
CA LEU A 319 10.30 19.95 16.44
C LEU A 319 9.60 19.55 15.13
N SER A 320 8.33 19.92 14.96
CA SER A 320 7.52 19.59 13.78
C SER A 320 6.91 20.84 13.15
N LEU A 321 7.09 20.99 11.84
CA LEU A 321 6.51 22.07 11.04
C LEU A 321 5.79 21.47 9.82
N GLU A 322 4.50 21.77 9.69
CA GLU A 322 3.67 21.41 8.55
C GLU A 322 3.11 22.67 7.88
N LEU A 323 3.25 22.74 6.57
CA LEU A 323 2.98 23.93 5.77
C LEU A 323 2.22 23.52 4.51
N GLY A 324 1.10 24.18 4.20
CA GLY A 324 0.38 23.86 2.98
C GLY A 324 -0.53 24.90 2.35
N GLY A 325 -0.85 24.69 1.07
CA GLY A 325 -1.84 25.48 0.31
C GLY A 325 -1.32 26.72 -0.42
N PHE A 326 0.00 26.92 -0.52
CA PHE A 326 0.63 28.12 -1.11
C PHE A 326 1.69 27.80 -2.18
N ALA A 327 2.10 28.78 -2.99
CA ALA A 327 3.16 28.61 -3.99
C ALA A 327 4.54 29.03 -3.45
N LEU A 328 5.47 28.08 -3.39
CA LEU A 328 6.90 28.29 -3.09
C LEU A 328 7.71 28.24 -4.39
N SER A 329 7.55 29.25 -5.23
CA SER A 329 8.32 29.37 -6.47
C SER A 329 9.00 30.73 -6.59
N GLY A 330 10.26 30.74 -7.04
CA GLY A 330 10.98 31.97 -7.36
C GLY A 330 11.42 32.78 -6.12
N PRO A 331 11.28 34.12 -6.09
CA PRO A 331 11.79 34.98 -5.00
C PRO A 331 11.23 34.63 -3.62
N ALA A 332 10.07 33.97 -3.59
CA ALA A 332 9.36 33.56 -2.40
C ALA A 332 10.05 32.43 -1.61
N PHE A 333 11.05 31.76 -2.21
CA PHE A 333 11.85 30.71 -1.58
C PHE A 333 12.82 31.24 -0.51
N LEU A 334 13.43 32.41 -0.72
CA LEU A 334 14.48 32.93 0.18
C LEU A 334 13.99 33.18 1.61
N PRO A 335 12.78 33.75 1.85
CA PRO A 335 12.27 33.93 3.20
C PRO A 335 12.01 32.60 3.93
N LEU A 336 11.47 31.59 3.25
CA LEU A 336 11.29 30.26 3.84
C LEU A 336 12.64 29.65 4.25
N LEU A 337 13.65 29.75 3.39
CA LEU A 337 14.99 29.24 3.71
C LEU A 337 15.61 29.96 4.91
N ARG A 338 15.42 31.28 5.03
CA ARG A 338 15.84 32.05 6.21
C ARG A 338 15.12 31.62 7.48
N MET A 339 13.82 31.35 7.40
CA MET A 339 13.01 30.85 8.51
C MET A 339 13.47 29.45 8.96
N LEU A 340 13.63 28.51 8.02
CA LEU A 340 14.11 27.16 8.32
C LEU A 340 15.48 27.16 9.03
N ARG A 341 16.36 28.12 8.69
CA ARG A 341 17.65 28.33 9.39
C ARG A 341 17.50 28.76 10.85
N GLY A 342 16.40 29.43 11.20
CA GLY A 342 16.09 29.83 12.57
C GLY A 342 15.62 28.68 13.46
N LEU A 343 15.37 27.49 12.89
CA LEU A 343 14.78 26.33 13.58
C LEU A 343 15.81 25.20 13.74
N PRO A 344 16.78 25.32 14.66
CA PRO A 344 17.89 24.38 14.77
C PRO A 344 17.47 22.98 15.21
N ASN A 345 16.33 22.83 15.87
CA ASN A 345 15.83 21.57 16.44
C ASN A 345 14.72 20.91 15.61
N LEU A 346 14.44 21.41 14.40
CA LEU A 346 13.37 20.90 13.56
C LEU A 346 13.70 19.49 13.04
N THR A 347 12.95 18.49 13.50
CA THR A 347 13.12 17.08 13.13
C THR A 347 12.15 16.63 12.04
N ARG A 348 10.98 17.27 11.92
CA ARG A 348 9.94 16.94 10.93
C ARG A 348 9.52 18.17 10.14
N LEU A 349 9.58 18.08 8.81
CA LEU A 349 9.07 19.07 7.87
C LEU A 349 8.05 18.43 6.94
N ALA A 350 6.82 18.93 6.91
CA ALA A 350 5.76 18.46 6.03
C ALA A 350 5.27 19.58 5.12
N LEU A 351 5.20 19.34 3.81
CA LEU A 351 4.76 20.29 2.80
C LEU A 351 3.56 19.72 2.04
N SER A 352 2.41 20.38 2.12
CA SER A 352 1.14 19.88 1.61
C SER A 352 0.50 20.85 0.60
N HIS A 353 0.05 20.41 -0.57
CA HIS A 353 -0.58 21.31 -1.56
C HIS A 353 0.28 22.52 -1.97
N VAL A 354 1.59 22.35 -1.96
CA VAL A 354 2.55 23.43 -2.27
C VAL A 354 3.06 23.30 -3.70
N ARG A 355 3.24 24.41 -4.41
CA ARG A 355 4.00 24.44 -5.68
C ARG A 355 5.49 24.65 -5.39
N LEU A 356 6.31 23.63 -5.60
CA LEU A 356 7.76 23.64 -5.33
C LEU A 356 8.62 23.84 -6.58
N ASP A 357 9.76 24.51 -6.45
CA ASP A 357 10.82 24.49 -7.47
C ASP A 357 12.04 23.66 -7.02
N ALA A 358 12.99 23.46 -7.93
CA ALA A 358 14.20 22.67 -7.68
C ALA A 358 15.12 23.30 -6.61
N GLN A 359 14.96 24.60 -6.31
CA GLN A 359 15.87 25.34 -5.43
C GLN A 359 15.73 24.90 -3.97
N LEU A 360 14.51 24.58 -3.53
CA LEU A 360 14.28 24.02 -2.19
C LEU A 360 15.01 22.69 -2.01
N PHE A 361 14.87 21.78 -2.97
CA PHE A 361 15.53 20.48 -2.90
C PHE A 361 17.05 20.64 -2.93
N HIS A 362 17.59 21.52 -3.77
CA HIS A 362 19.02 21.81 -3.79
C HIS A 362 19.53 22.34 -2.43
N ALA A 363 18.80 23.26 -1.80
CA ALA A 363 19.16 23.79 -0.48
C ALA A 363 18.99 22.78 0.66
N LEU A 364 18.11 21.78 0.49
CA LEU A 364 17.99 20.65 1.39
C LEU A 364 19.03 19.55 1.10
N GLN A 365 19.61 19.47 -0.09
CA GLN A 365 20.60 18.45 -0.51
C GLN A 365 22.05 18.83 -0.23
N HIS A 366 22.34 20.12 -0.07
CA HIS A 366 23.70 20.63 0.05
C HIS A 366 23.83 21.59 1.23
N PRO A 367 24.98 21.57 1.94
CA PRO A 367 25.40 22.72 2.74
C PRO A 367 25.43 23.96 1.85
N MET A 368 24.89 25.07 2.32
CA MET A 368 24.81 26.29 1.53
C MET A 368 26.21 26.83 1.21
N PRO A 369 26.43 27.46 0.04
CA PRO A 369 27.72 28.05 -0.32
C PRO A 369 28.23 28.98 0.77
N GLY A 370 29.44 28.72 1.29
CA GLY A 370 30.05 29.49 2.38
C GLY A 370 29.71 29.02 3.80
N MET A 371 28.96 27.93 3.98
CA MET A 371 28.61 27.39 5.30
C MET A 371 28.94 25.90 5.44
N ARG A 372 29.31 25.48 6.66
CA ARG A 372 29.57 24.06 7.01
C ARG A 372 28.31 23.30 7.44
N THR A 373 27.16 23.96 7.57
CA THR A 373 25.92 23.37 8.10
C THR A 373 24.78 23.42 7.10
N TRP A 374 23.88 22.44 7.22
CA TRP A 374 22.66 22.33 6.42
C TRP A 374 21.62 23.34 6.89
N ALA A 375 20.68 23.73 6.01
CA ALA A 375 19.62 24.67 6.35
C ALA A 375 18.72 24.18 7.51
N VAL A 376 18.54 22.86 7.63
CA VAL A 376 17.79 22.21 8.73
C VAL A 376 18.63 21.04 9.24
N PRO A 377 19.57 21.23 10.19
CA PRO A 377 20.65 20.28 10.46
C PRO A 377 20.18 18.92 11.03
N VAL A 378 19.11 18.91 11.83
CA VAL A 378 18.61 17.69 12.52
C VAL A 378 17.33 17.11 11.90
N LEU A 379 17.02 17.49 10.66
CA LEU A 379 15.87 16.95 9.94
C LEU A 379 15.98 15.43 9.86
N SER A 380 14.93 14.71 10.26
CA SER A 380 14.83 13.25 10.24
C SER A 380 13.63 12.76 9.44
N HIS A 381 12.60 13.60 9.27
CA HIS A 381 11.39 13.28 8.53
C HIS A 381 11.03 14.42 7.56
N LEU A 382 10.85 14.08 6.28
CA LEU A 382 10.38 14.98 5.23
C LEU A 382 9.11 14.42 4.60
N GLU A 383 8.00 15.14 4.71
CA GLU A 383 6.72 14.70 4.14
C GLU A 383 6.23 15.62 3.04
N LEU A 384 5.75 15.05 1.94
CA LEU A 384 5.33 15.78 0.75
C LEU A 384 3.92 15.31 0.36
N HIS A 385 2.89 16.13 0.58
CA HIS A 385 1.49 15.74 0.32
C HIS A 385 0.88 16.57 -0.82
N GLN A 386 0.27 15.91 -1.80
CA GLN A 386 -0.52 16.56 -2.88
C GLN A 386 0.10 17.81 -3.54
N ILE A 387 1.39 17.75 -3.87
CA ILE A 387 2.12 18.83 -4.57
C ILE A 387 1.59 19.00 -6.00
N SER A 388 1.29 20.24 -6.40
CA SER A 388 0.75 20.58 -7.73
C SER A 388 1.78 21.34 -8.55
N LEU A 389 2.22 20.83 -9.71
CA LEU A 389 3.25 21.49 -10.54
C LEU A 389 3.12 21.25 -12.04
N GLY A 390 3.48 22.29 -12.82
CA GLY A 390 3.74 22.25 -14.26
C GLY A 390 5.04 21.57 -14.68
N LEU A 391 5.54 20.62 -13.88
CA LEU A 391 6.63 19.68 -14.20
C LEU A 391 6.23 18.30 -13.65
N ALA A 392 6.52 17.23 -14.39
CA ALA A 392 6.09 15.86 -14.10
C ALA A 392 6.41 15.41 -12.66
N ARG A 393 5.43 14.79 -11.97
CA ARG A 393 5.49 14.33 -10.56
C ARG A 393 6.74 13.48 -10.24
N HIS A 394 7.29 12.76 -11.22
CA HIS A 394 8.46 11.90 -11.07
C HIS A 394 9.75 12.65 -10.67
N ARG A 395 9.97 13.90 -11.15
CA ARG A 395 11.22 14.63 -10.89
C ARG A 395 11.36 15.10 -9.44
N GLN A 396 10.26 15.44 -8.78
CA GLN A 396 10.28 15.90 -7.38
C GLN A 396 10.53 14.75 -6.41
N TRP A 397 9.99 13.58 -6.70
CA TRP A 397 10.27 12.37 -5.93
C TRP A 397 11.73 11.95 -6.08
N ALA A 398 12.32 12.06 -7.27
CA ALA A 398 13.75 11.86 -7.44
C ALA A 398 14.57 12.82 -6.56
N TRP A 399 14.18 14.09 -6.47
CA TRP A 399 14.85 15.06 -5.60
C TRP A 399 14.63 14.81 -4.11
N ALA A 400 13.41 14.43 -3.69
CA ALA A 400 13.10 14.08 -2.30
C ALA A 400 13.82 12.80 -1.87
N LEU A 401 13.92 11.79 -2.74
CA LEU A 401 14.72 10.58 -2.54
C LEU A 401 16.21 10.90 -2.45
N ASP A 402 16.71 11.84 -3.24
CA ASP A 402 18.11 12.26 -3.16
C ASP A 402 18.39 13.02 -1.85
N VAL A 403 17.47 13.87 -1.37
CA VAL A 403 17.55 14.46 -0.01
C VAL A 403 17.57 13.34 1.04
N ALA A 404 16.63 12.39 0.95
CA ALA A 404 16.51 11.27 1.89
C ALA A 404 17.79 10.43 1.96
N ARG A 405 18.36 10.08 0.79
CA ARG A 405 19.60 9.30 0.68
C ARG A 405 20.80 10.05 1.23
N ARG A 406 20.99 11.32 0.85
CA ARG A 406 22.15 12.10 1.27
C ARG A 406 22.14 12.47 2.74
N ARG A 407 20.95 12.60 3.32
CA ARG A 407 20.77 13.05 4.71
C ARG A 407 20.35 11.98 5.68
N ASN A 408 20.12 10.75 5.21
CA ASN A 408 19.52 9.67 6.00
C ASN A 408 18.18 10.09 6.65
N VAL A 409 17.32 10.73 5.85
CA VAL A 409 16.01 11.27 6.26
C VAL A 409 14.91 10.35 5.75
N VAL A 410 13.89 10.09 6.57
CA VAL A 410 12.68 9.36 6.15
C VAL A 410 11.83 10.30 5.31
N ALA A 411 11.62 9.96 4.03
CA ALA A 411 10.76 10.72 3.13
C ALA A 411 9.44 9.97 2.86
N SER A 412 8.30 10.65 2.99
CA SER A 412 6.98 10.08 2.67
C SER A 412 6.16 10.99 1.76
N CYS A 413 5.39 10.43 0.82
CA CYS A 413 4.41 11.17 0.03
C CYS A 413 3.02 10.58 0.22
N GLY A 414 2.00 11.44 0.25
CA GLY A 414 0.60 11.07 0.55
C GLY A 414 0.17 9.73 -0.05
N GLY A 415 -0.02 8.73 0.83
CA GLY A 415 -0.42 7.36 0.49
C GLY A 415 0.67 6.29 0.63
N CYS A 416 1.95 6.66 0.73
CA CYS A 416 3.07 5.73 0.90
C CYS A 416 3.91 6.13 2.13
N VAL A 417 3.75 5.40 3.23
CA VAL A 417 4.68 5.41 4.37
C VAL A 417 5.52 4.15 4.25
N GLY A 418 6.81 4.31 3.94
CA GLY A 418 7.74 3.19 3.90
C GLY A 418 9.12 3.64 4.35
N LYS A 419 9.79 2.80 5.16
CA LYS A 419 11.25 2.74 5.12
C LYS A 419 11.65 2.39 3.68
N VAL A 420 12.82 2.88 3.26
CA VAL A 420 13.40 2.71 1.92
C VAL A 420 13.61 1.22 1.59
N THR A 421 12.52 0.51 1.27
CA THR A 421 12.49 -0.86 0.73
C THR A 421 11.23 -1.15 -0.09
N GLU A 422 10.15 -0.34 -0.03
CA GLU A 422 8.91 -0.64 -0.77
C GLU A 422 8.53 0.48 -1.75
N LEU A 423 8.83 0.26 -3.03
CA LEU A 423 8.31 1.05 -4.15
C LEU A 423 6.88 0.58 -4.48
N LYS A 424 5.87 1.43 -4.21
CA LYS A 424 4.60 1.41 -4.94
C LYS A 424 4.62 2.55 -5.96
N CYS A 425 5.04 2.23 -7.19
CA CYS A 425 4.96 3.16 -8.32
C CYS A 425 3.56 3.06 -8.97
N ASP A 426 2.98 4.20 -9.35
CA ASP A 426 1.81 4.24 -10.21
C ASP A 426 2.18 3.71 -11.61
N ILE A 427 1.52 2.62 -12.01
CA ILE A 427 1.88 1.73 -13.14
C ILE A 427 1.39 2.29 -14.50
N VAL A 428 1.09 3.58 -14.64
CA VAL A 428 0.51 4.12 -15.88
C VAL A 428 1.35 5.29 -16.39
N GLY A 429 2.10 5.05 -17.47
CA GLY A 429 2.76 6.10 -18.25
C GLY A 429 1.74 7.01 -18.95
N ASN A 430 2.18 8.19 -19.39
CA ASN A 430 1.32 9.24 -19.98
C ASN A 430 0.51 8.80 -21.21
N ASP A 431 0.88 7.68 -21.85
CA ASP A 431 0.26 7.19 -23.09
C ASP A 431 -0.62 5.95 -22.86
N GLY A 432 -0.83 5.54 -21.61
CA GLY A 432 -1.77 4.49 -21.23
C GLY A 432 -1.36 3.06 -21.62
N ARG A 433 -0.11 2.81 -22.05
CA ARG A 433 0.38 1.47 -22.42
C ARG A 433 1.48 1.02 -21.47
N MET A 434 1.27 -0.08 -20.74
CA MET A 434 2.27 -0.68 -19.84
C MET A 434 3.45 -1.34 -20.58
N LEU A 435 3.31 -1.62 -21.88
CA LEU A 435 4.18 -2.52 -22.64
C LEU A 435 5.29 -1.82 -23.46
N MET A 436 5.22 -0.51 -23.69
CA MET A 436 6.19 0.19 -24.56
C MET A 436 7.57 0.46 -23.91
N ASP A 437 7.65 0.55 -22.57
CA ASP A 437 8.88 0.97 -21.86
C ASP A 437 10.03 -0.07 -21.94
N LEU A 438 9.72 -1.35 -22.15
CA LEU A 438 10.74 -2.42 -22.24
C LEU A 438 11.60 -2.32 -23.51
N ARG A 439 10.99 -1.96 -24.65
CA ARG A 439 11.68 -1.83 -25.94
C ARG A 439 12.71 -0.71 -25.91
N GLU A 440 12.34 0.44 -25.36
CA GLU A 440 13.23 1.60 -25.27
C GLU A 440 14.47 1.32 -24.41
N MET A 441 14.32 0.51 -23.35
CA MET A 441 15.46 0.08 -22.52
C MET A 441 16.34 -0.96 -23.22
N ALA A 442 15.76 -1.94 -23.92
CA ALA A 442 16.53 -2.94 -24.66
C ALA A 442 17.33 -2.30 -25.82
N GLN A 443 16.69 -1.39 -26.56
CA GLN A 443 17.31 -0.67 -27.70
C GLN A 443 18.35 0.37 -27.28
N SER A 444 18.22 0.97 -26.09
CA SER A 444 19.22 1.90 -25.53
C SER A 444 20.29 1.21 -24.67
N GLY A 445 20.16 -0.09 -24.45
CA GLY A 445 21.03 -0.89 -23.61
C GLY A 445 22.30 -1.38 -24.34
N PRO A 446 23.36 -1.76 -23.61
CA PRO A 446 24.59 -2.30 -24.18
C PRO A 446 24.48 -3.78 -24.59
N ILE A 447 23.26 -4.32 -24.75
CA ILE A 447 23.02 -5.71 -25.16
C ILE A 447 22.65 -5.72 -26.65
N GLY A 448 23.38 -6.49 -27.45
CA GLY A 448 23.09 -6.66 -28.87
C GLY A 448 22.08 -7.79 -29.12
N ILE A 449 21.21 -7.61 -30.12
CA ILE A 449 20.35 -8.67 -30.66
C ILE A 449 20.72 -8.90 -32.13
N SER A 450 21.01 -10.15 -32.50
CA SER A 450 21.53 -10.49 -33.83
C SER A 450 20.44 -11.01 -34.77
N ASP A 451 19.97 -10.18 -35.70
CA ASP A 451 19.04 -10.59 -36.76
C ASP A 451 19.61 -11.74 -37.63
N ALA A 452 20.93 -11.78 -37.83
CA ALA A 452 21.57 -12.86 -38.57
C ALA A 452 21.41 -14.20 -37.85
N ARG A 453 21.72 -14.25 -36.54
CA ARG A 453 21.54 -15.46 -35.73
C ARG A 453 20.07 -15.83 -35.56
N ILE A 454 19.15 -14.85 -35.53
CA ILE A 454 17.70 -15.12 -35.55
C ILE A 454 17.31 -15.86 -36.84
N ARG A 455 17.77 -15.41 -38.02
CA ARG A 455 17.49 -16.11 -39.27
C ARG A 455 18.06 -17.53 -39.25
N GLU A 456 19.32 -17.69 -38.87
CA GLU A 456 19.95 -19.01 -38.74
C GLU A 456 19.15 -19.93 -37.81
N LEU A 457 18.69 -19.43 -36.67
CA LEU A 457 17.84 -20.17 -35.74
C LEU A 457 16.53 -20.61 -36.38
N LEU A 458 15.80 -19.70 -37.04
CA LEU A 458 14.50 -20.00 -37.66
C LEU A 458 14.61 -21.09 -38.75
N PHE A 459 15.71 -21.11 -39.50
CA PHE A 459 15.97 -22.12 -40.53
C PHE A 459 16.69 -23.37 -40.02
N SER A 460 17.11 -23.38 -38.75
CA SER A 460 17.88 -24.47 -38.18
C SER A 460 17.08 -25.77 -38.08
N PRO A 461 17.72 -26.95 -38.23
CA PRO A 461 17.09 -28.23 -37.93
C PRO A 461 16.59 -28.32 -36.48
N ALA A 462 17.28 -27.69 -35.51
CA ALA A 462 16.85 -27.62 -34.13
C ALA A 462 15.45 -27.02 -33.98
N PHE A 463 15.19 -25.91 -34.67
CA PHE A 463 13.90 -25.22 -34.61
C PHE A 463 12.85 -25.94 -35.46
N THR A 464 13.11 -26.12 -36.75
CA THR A 464 12.13 -26.62 -37.72
C THR A 464 11.62 -28.03 -37.40
N SER A 465 12.48 -28.93 -36.90
CA SER A 465 12.08 -30.30 -36.57
C SER A 465 11.32 -30.44 -35.25
N SER A 466 11.41 -29.46 -34.34
CA SER A 466 10.91 -29.58 -32.97
C SER A 466 9.81 -28.58 -32.61
N PHE A 467 9.69 -27.46 -33.35
CA PHE A 467 8.79 -26.36 -33.02
C PHE A 467 7.34 -26.80 -32.82
N ALA A 468 6.72 -27.42 -33.83
CA ALA A 468 5.30 -27.79 -33.78
C ALA A 468 4.94 -28.71 -32.60
N ARG A 469 5.88 -29.57 -32.18
CA ARG A 469 5.71 -30.49 -31.04
C ARG A 469 5.90 -29.77 -29.70
N LEU A 470 6.90 -28.90 -29.61
CA LEU A 470 7.36 -28.32 -28.35
C LEU A 470 6.70 -26.98 -28.02
N SER A 471 6.33 -26.18 -29.01
CA SER A 471 5.66 -24.89 -28.81
C SER A 471 4.35 -25.04 -28.06
N ARG A 472 3.69 -26.20 -28.17
CA ARG A 472 2.41 -26.56 -27.53
C ARG A 472 2.55 -27.22 -26.14
N SER A 473 3.79 -27.46 -25.66
CA SER A 473 4.04 -28.22 -24.43
C SER A 473 4.16 -27.32 -23.20
N HIS A 474 3.05 -26.70 -22.80
CA HIS A 474 3.05 -25.62 -21.79
C HIS A 474 2.97 -26.10 -20.33
N GLY A 475 2.74 -27.41 -20.10
CA GLY A 475 2.69 -28.00 -18.76
C GLY A 475 1.45 -27.66 -17.91
N VAL A 476 0.44 -27.01 -18.49
CA VAL A 476 -0.77 -26.55 -17.78
C VAL A 476 -1.96 -27.53 -17.85
N ALA A 477 -1.80 -28.68 -18.51
CA ALA A 477 -2.79 -29.76 -18.49
C ALA A 477 -2.53 -30.71 -17.32
N PHE A 478 -3.51 -30.87 -16.43
CA PHE A 478 -3.39 -31.69 -15.22
C PHE A 478 -4.25 -32.94 -15.28
N PRO A 479 -3.77 -34.09 -14.77
CA PRO A 479 -4.56 -35.32 -14.65
C PRO A 479 -5.45 -35.30 -13.40
N LEU A 480 -6.08 -34.16 -13.10
CA LEU A 480 -6.92 -33.96 -11.92
C LEU A 480 -8.39 -33.80 -12.32
N ASN A 481 -9.29 -34.31 -11.48
CA ASN A 481 -10.72 -34.05 -11.61
C ASN A 481 -11.11 -32.90 -10.69
N PHE A 482 -11.36 -31.72 -11.26
CA PHE A 482 -11.73 -30.52 -10.51
C PHE A 482 -13.25 -30.50 -10.23
N PRO A 483 -13.69 -30.11 -9.03
CA PRO A 483 -15.11 -30.08 -8.68
C PRO A 483 -15.89 -28.99 -9.44
N SER A 484 -15.19 -27.98 -9.97
CA SER A 484 -15.77 -26.96 -10.84
C SER A 484 -14.68 -26.28 -11.69
N THR A 485 -15.08 -25.58 -12.74
CA THR A 485 -14.17 -24.74 -13.55
C THR A 485 -13.50 -23.65 -12.71
N LEU A 486 -14.19 -23.13 -11.69
CA LEU A 486 -13.62 -22.14 -10.76
C LEU A 486 -12.54 -22.75 -9.88
N ALA A 487 -12.70 -24.00 -9.44
CA ALA A 487 -11.67 -24.72 -8.69
C ALA A 487 -10.43 -25.00 -9.55
N GLU A 488 -10.62 -25.36 -10.82
CA GLU A 488 -9.51 -25.46 -11.78
C GLU A 488 -8.81 -24.11 -11.98
N LEU A 489 -9.57 -23.01 -12.12
CA LEU A 489 -9.01 -21.67 -12.21
C LEU A 489 -8.22 -21.30 -10.95
N ASN A 490 -8.71 -21.62 -9.76
CA ASN A 490 -8.01 -21.37 -8.50
C ASN A 490 -6.67 -22.12 -8.46
N PHE A 491 -6.69 -23.42 -8.79
CA PHE A 491 -5.48 -24.24 -8.86
C PHE A 491 -4.45 -23.66 -9.85
N LEU A 492 -4.90 -23.28 -11.05
CA LEU A 492 -4.05 -22.69 -12.08
C LEU A 492 -3.47 -21.34 -11.65
N SER A 493 -4.26 -20.53 -10.95
CA SER A 493 -3.85 -19.23 -10.42
C SER A 493 -2.75 -19.36 -9.36
N ILE A 494 -2.86 -20.36 -8.48
CA ILE A 494 -1.85 -20.64 -7.46
C ILE A 494 -0.60 -21.25 -8.09
N LEU A 495 -0.75 -22.07 -9.14
CA LEU A 495 0.39 -22.58 -9.89
C LEU A 495 1.19 -21.41 -10.48
N ALA A 496 0.52 -20.44 -11.09
CA ALA A 496 1.16 -19.25 -11.62
C ALA A 496 1.77 -18.38 -10.52
N LEU A 497 1.08 -18.19 -9.39
CA LEU A 497 1.56 -17.45 -8.23
C LEU A 497 2.89 -18.00 -7.70
N LEU A 498 2.98 -19.33 -7.59
CA LEU A 498 4.16 -20.03 -7.06
C LEU A 498 5.16 -20.42 -8.14
N ASN A 499 4.98 -20.02 -9.40
CA ASN A 499 5.88 -20.33 -10.52
C ASN A 499 7.18 -19.49 -10.45
N PHE A 500 7.96 -19.73 -9.41
CA PHE A 500 9.29 -19.17 -9.17
C PHE A 500 10.21 -20.22 -8.53
N GLY A 501 11.46 -19.84 -8.26
CA GLY A 501 12.45 -20.69 -7.60
C GLY A 501 13.53 -21.21 -8.53
N SER A 502 13.63 -20.61 -9.71
CA SER A 502 14.66 -20.94 -10.69
C SER A 502 16.09 -20.88 -10.12
N GLY A 503 16.37 -19.94 -9.21
CA GLY A 503 17.65 -19.83 -8.50
C GLY A 503 17.93 -20.94 -7.46
N TYR A 504 16.93 -21.77 -7.14
CA TYR A 504 17.03 -22.92 -6.25
C TYR A 504 17.01 -24.26 -7.01
N ARG A 505 17.15 -24.25 -8.35
CA ARG A 505 17.09 -25.46 -9.19
C ARG A 505 18.11 -26.53 -8.78
N SER A 506 19.35 -26.13 -8.49
CA SER A 506 20.42 -27.06 -8.09
C SER A 506 20.09 -27.78 -6.76
N PRO A 507 19.80 -27.07 -5.65
CA PRO A 507 19.44 -27.74 -4.41
C PRO A 507 18.13 -28.53 -4.51
N LEU A 508 17.14 -28.08 -5.28
CA LEU A 508 15.88 -28.82 -5.50
C LEU A 508 16.12 -30.14 -6.24
N ARG A 509 16.97 -30.14 -7.28
CA ARG A 509 17.38 -31.37 -7.97
C ARG A 509 18.16 -32.30 -7.06
N ALA A 510 19.06 -31.77 -6.23
CA ALA A 510 19.83 -32.58 -5.29
C ALA A 510 18.91 -33.27 -4.26
N ALA A 511 17.85 -32.61 -3.81
CA ALA A 511 16.93 -33.15 -2.82
C ALA A 511 16.00 -34.24 -3.38
N ASN A 512 15.41 -34.05 -4.56
CA ASN A 512 14.37 -34.96 -5.05
C ASN A 512 14.36 -35.20 -6.57
N GLY A 513 15.42 -34.79 -7.28
CA GLY A 513 15.60 -35.01 -8.72
C GLY A 513 14.76 -34.10 -9.62
N ARG A 514 13.92 -33.21 -9.06
CA ARG A 514 12.98 -32.37 -9.82
C ARG A 514 13.52 -30.95 -10.00
N GLY A 515 13.12 -30.28 -11.10
CA GLY A 515 13.38 -28.86 -11.29
C GLY A 515 12.46 -27.98 -10.45
N ALA A 516 12.64 -26.65 -10.51
CA ALA A 516 11.79 -25.70 -9.77
C ALA A 516 10.30 -25.84 -10.09
N TYR A 517 9.93 -25.77 -11.38
CA TYR A 517 8.53 -25.89 -11.81
C TYR A 517 7.88 -27.23 -11.42
N ASP A 518 8.61 -28.34 -11.55
CA ASP A 518 8.09 -29.67 -11.17
C ASP A 518 7.95 -29.84 -9.65
N ASN A 519 8.78 -29.15 -8.86
CA ASN A 519 8.63 -29.07 -7.41
C ASN A 519 7.36 -28.30 -7.02
N ILE A 520 7.09 -27.16 -7.68
CA ILE A 520 5.86 -26.40 -7.47
C ILE A 520 4.63 -27.22 -7.87
N ARG A 521 4.65 -27.93 -9.00
CA ARG A 521 3.59 -28.87 -9.37
C ARG A 521 3.41 -29.97 -8.33
N GLY A 522 4.52 -30.51 -7.81
CA GLY A 522 4.50 -31.51 -6.74
C GLY A 522 3.82 -30.99 -5.48
N LEU A 523 4.17 -29.78 -5.03
CA LEU A 523 3.52 -29.09 -3.91
C LEU A 523 2.01 -28.96 -4.14
N LEU A 524 1.62 -28.46 -5.32
CA LEU A 524 0.21 -28.25 -5.62
C LEU A 524 -0.58 -29.56 -5.69
N PHE A 525 -0.01 -30.61 -6.29
CA PHE A 525 -0.63 -31.93 -6.30
C PHE A 525 -0.76 -32.51 -4.89
N GLY A 526 0.28 -32.41 -4.07
CA GLY A 526 0.23 -32.85 -2.67
C GLY A 526 -0.88 -32.13 -1.90
N ALA A 527 -0.94 -30.80 -2.01
CA ALA A 527 -1.97 -29.99 -1.36
C ALA A 527 -3.38 -30.35 -1.86
N TYR A 528 -3.57 -30.46 -3.18
CA TYR A 528 -4.86 -30.78 -3.78
C TYR A 528 -5.39 -32.15 -3.35
N LEU A 529 -4.51 -33.16 -3.29
CA LEU A 529 -4.86 -34.51 -2.90
C LEU A 529 -5.09 -34.67 -1.39
N SER A 530 -4.55 -33.76 -0.57
CA SER A 530 -4.71 -33.80 0.89
C SER A 530 -6.03 -33.16 1.32
N ASP A 531 -6.25 -31.90 0.93
CA ASP A 531 -7.52 -31.16 1.07
C ASP A 531 -7.38 -29.81 0.34
N ALA A 532 -7.79 -29.79 -0.94
CA ALA A 532 -7.65 -28.62 -1.80
C ALA A 532 -8.41 -27.38 -1.27
N ASP A 533 -9.62 -27.58 -0.77
CA ASP A 533 -10.52 -26.49 -0.37
C ASP A 533 -10.02 -25.81 0.91
N ALA A 534 -9.46 -26.59 1.83
CA ALA A 534 -8.83 -26.04 3.02
C ALA A 534 -7.55 -25.26 2.67
N PHE A 535 -6.64 -25.86 1.90
CA PHE A 535 -5.30 -25.31 1.68
C PHE A 535 -5.26 -24.13 0.70
N PHE A 536 -6.05 -24.18 -0.38
CA PHE A 536 -6.07 -23.16 -1.44
C PHE A 536 -7.14 -22.08 -1.26
N SER A 537 -7.85 -22.08 -0.14
CA SER A 537 -8.68 -20.93 0.27
C SER A 537 -7.81 -19.75 0.73
N ALA A 538 -8.37 -18.55 0.74
CA ALA A 538 -7.73 -17.36 1.28
C ALA A 538 -7.31 -17.54 2.75
N LYS A 539 -8.13 -18.24 3.55
CA LYS A 539 -7.80 -18.61 4.94
C LYS A 539 -6.65 -19.62 5.00
N GLY A 540 -6.69 -20.66 4.17
CA GLY A 540 -5.64 -21.67 4.09
C GLY A 540 -4.28 -21.06 3.73
N MET A 541 -4.25 -20.22 2.71
CA MET A 541 -3.05 -19.50 2.29
C MET A 541 -2.52 -18.56 3.37
N ALA A 542 -3.39 -17.79 4.03
CA ALA A 542 -3.02 -16.93 5.16
C ALA A 542 -2.47 -17.72 6.37
N ALA A 543 -2.90 -18.97 6.53
CA ALA A 543 -2.48 -19.86 7.62
C ALA A 543 -1.31 -20.79 7.26
N ALA A 544 -0.77 -20.73 6.03
CA ALA A 544 0.27 -21.64 5.55
C ALA A 544 1.50 -21.66 6.48
N GLN A 545 2.12 -22.83 6.70
CA GLN A 545 3.28 -22.98 7.57
C GLN A 545 4.47 -23.55 6.79
N GLU A 546 5.71 -23.19 7.15
CA GLU A 546 6.89 -23.70 6.45
C GLU A 546 7.00 -25.23 6.54
N SER A 547 6.64 -25.83 7.68
CA SER A 547 6.66 -27.28 7.87
C SER A 547 5.74 -28.02 6.89
N ALA A 548 4.51 -27.54 6.73
CA ALA A 548 3.54 -28.13 5.79
C ALA A 548 4.01 -27.99 4.34
N ILE A 549 4.58 -26.84 3.96
CA ILE A 549 5.13 -26.63 2.61
C ILE A 549 6.31 -27.56 2.36
N ALA A 550 7.25 -27.67 3.31
CA ALA A 550 8.41 -28.54 3.20
C ALA A 550 8.02 -30.02 3.06
N GLU A 551 7.02 -30.46 3.84
CA GLU A 551 6.47 -31.82 3.80
C GLU A 551 5.82 -32.12 2.45
N LEU A 552 4.92 -31.26 1.97
CA LEU A 552 4.25 -31.43 0.68
C LEU A 552 5.23 -31.41 -0.50
N MET A 553 6.32 -30.65 -0.39
CA MET A 553 7.40 -30.61 -1.37
C MET A 553 8.34 -31.81 -1.29
N GLY A 554 8.40 -32.51 -0.15
CA GLY A 554 9.36 -33.56 0.13
C GLY A 554 10.81 -33.06 0.08
N VAL A 555 11.09 -31.92 0.72
CA VAL A 555 12.44 -31.31 0.76
C VAL A 555 12.98 -31.19 2.18
N PRO A 556 14.29 -31.43 2.41
CA PRO A 556 14.91 -31.24 3.72
C PRO A 556 15.11 -29.75 4.01
N VAL A 557 14.67 -29.30 5.19
CA VAL A 557 14.84 -27.91 5.68
C VAL A 557 15.78 -27.78 6.88
N HIS A 558 16.40 -28.89 7.30
CA HIS A 558 17.38 -28.93 8.37
C HIS A 558 18.78 -29.17 7.80
N VAL A 559 19.78 -28.54 8.39
CA VAL A 559 21.20 -28.75 8.09
C VAL A 559 21.89 -29.26 9.35
N GLU A 560 22.59 -30.38 9.21
CA GLU A 560 23.40 -30.95 10.29
C GLU A 560 24.57 -30.01 10.65
N ARG A 561 24.66 -29.63 11.92
CA ARG A 561 25.74 -28.80 12.47
C ARG A 561 26.29 -29.41 13.75
N PRO A 562 27.60 -29.34 14.02
CA PRO A 562 28.16 -29.78 15.29
C PRO A 562 27.51 -29.03 16.46
N HIS A 563 27.11 -29.77 17.50
CA HIS A 563 26.57 -29.17 18.72
C HIS A 563 27.63 -28.31 19.40
N HIS A 564 27.28 -27.06 19.72
CA HIS A 564 28.23 -26.03 20.20
C HIS A 564 29.01 -26.41 21.46
N SER A 565 28.51 -27.34 22.28
CA SER A 565 29.10 -27.72 23.57
C SER A 565 29.41 -29.21 23.73
N ILE A 566 28.98 -30.08 22.81
CA ILE A 566 29.18 -31.53 22.94
C ILE A 566 29.97 -32.03 21.73
N VAL A 567 31.25 -32.31 21.94
CA VAL A 567 32.15 -32.83 20.92
C VAL A 567 31.64 -34.19 20.43
N GLY A 568 31.49 -34.34 19.11
CA GLY A 568 31.03 -35.58 18.48
C GLY A 568 29.51 -35.69 18.30
N VAL A 569 28.72 -34.70 18.74
CA VAL A 569 27.27 -34.65 18.50
C VAL A 569 26.95 -33.66 17.38
N THR A 570 26.08 -34.03 16.45
CA THR A 570 25.47 -33.12 15.46
C THR A 570 24.00 -32.87 15.79
N VAL A 571 23.53 -31.66 15.49
CA VAL A 571 22.12 -31.26 15.60
C VAL A 571 21.63 -30.72 14.27
N GLY A 572 20.42 -31.10 13.89
CA GLY A 572 19.73 -30.52 12.74
C GLY A 572 19.14 -29.16 13.10
N GLU A 573 19.69 -28.10 12.51
CA GLU A 573 19.15 -26.73 12.65
C GLU A 573 18.39 -26.33 11.38
N LEU A 574 17.28 -25.60 11.52
CA LEU A 574 16.57 -25.04 10.37
C LEU A 574 17.50 -24.13 9.55
N GLY A 575 17.65 -24.43 8.27
CA GLY A 575 18.58 -23.68 7.43
C GLY A 575 18.79 -24.26 6.04
N GLY A 576 19.69 -23.60 5.32
CA GLY A 576 20.09 -24.00 3.97
C GLY A 576 19.14 -23.50 2.88
N PRO A 577 19.54 -23.66 1.60
CA PRO A 577 18.85 -23.04 0.47
C PRO A 577 17.39 -23.47 0.30
N LEU A 578 17.05 -24.71 0.70
CA LEU A 578 15.69 -25.23 0.57
C LEU A 578 14.77 -24.67 1.65
N TYR A 579 15.29 -24.36 2.85
CA TYR A 579 14.52 -23.65 3.86
C TYR A 579 14.21 -22.21 3.43
N ASP A 580 15.19 -21.52 2.81
CA ASP A 580 14.97 -20.18 2.23
C ASP A 580 13.90 -20.22 1.12
N PHE A 581 13.93 -21.24 0.26
CA PHE A 581 12.90 -21.43 -0.76
C PHE A 581 11.51 -21.68 -0.17
N VAL A 582 11.42 -22.56 0.83
CA VAL A 582 10.16 -22.84 1.55
C VAL A 582 9.61 -21.56 2.18
N LYS A 583 10.45 -20.75 2.81
CA LYS A 583 10.05 -19.43 3.35
C LYS A 583 9.46 -18.52 2.28
N LEU A 584 10.09 -18.42 1.11
CA LEU A 584 9.56 -17.61 0.00
C LEU A 584 8.16 -18.09 -0.43
N ALA A 585 7.96 -19.40 -0.56
CA ALA A 585 6.65 -19.97 -0.88
C ALA A 585 5.61 -19.70 0.21
N THR A 586 5.96 -19.92 1.48
CA THR A 586 5.07 -19.65 2.62
C THR A 586 4.69 -18.18 2.72
N THR A 587 5.66 -17.26 2.64
CA THR A 587 5.39 -15.81 2.68
C THR A 587 4.52 -15.39 1.51
N THR A 588 4.79 -15.87 0.30
CA THR A 588 3.98 -15.56 -0.89
C THR A 588 2.52 -15.99 -0.71
N LEU A 589 2.27 -17.18 -0.15
CA LEU A 589 0.92 -17.66 0.15
C LEU A 589 0.26 -16.80 1.23
N LYS A 590 0.96 -16.50 2.33
CA LYS A 590 0.41 -15.71 3.43
C LYS A 590 -0.03 -14.32 2.97
N GLU A 591 0.87 -13.59 2.31
CA GLU A 591 0.59 -12.24 1.80
C GLU A 591 -0.59 -12.26 0.81
N THR A 592 -0.63 -13.26 -0.07
CA THR A 592 -1.75 -13.41 -1.01
C THR A 592 -3.06 -13.71 -0.29
N GLY A 593 -3.05 -14.63 0.69
CA GLY A 593 -4.23 -14.95 1.51
C GLY A 593 -4.76 -13.75 2.28
N GLU A 594 -3.88 -12.96 2.89
CA GLU A 594 -4.25 -11.73 3.60
C GLU A 594 -4.89 -10.68 2.67
N VAL A 595 -4.33 -10.49 1.47
CA VAL A 595 -4.91 -9.59 0.46
C VAL A 595 -6.31 -10.06 0.06
N LEU A 596 -6.48 -11.36 -0.20
CA LEU A 596 -7.78 -11.92 -0.60
C LEU A 596 -8.82 -11.77 0.52
N LEU A 597 -8.46 -12.05 1.77
CA LEU A 597 -9.32 -11.84 2.93
C LEU A 597 -9.74 -10.37 3.09
N SER A 598 -8.80 -9.43 2.93
CA SER A 598 -9.10 -7.99 3.00
C SER A 598 -10.07 -7.51 1.91
N ARG A 599 -10.09 -8.21 0.77
CA ARG A 599 -10.98 -7.95 -0.37
C ARG A 599 -12.26 -8.77 -0.34
N GLY A 600 -12.48 -9.61 0.67
CA GLY A 600 -13.63 -10.51 0.76
C GLY A 600 -13.67 -11.58 -0.33
N CYS A 601 -12.51 -11.94 -0.90
CA CYS A 601 -12.39 -13.02 -1.87
C CYS A 601 -12.11 -14.35 -1.14
N PRO A 602 -12.87 -15.42 -1.39
CA PRO A 602 -12.70 -16.71 -0.71
C PRO A 602 -11.42 -17.45 -1.15
N ASP A 603 -10.94 -17.20 -2.35
CA ASP A 603 -9.77 -17.84 -2.96
C ASP A 603 -9.20 -16.99 -4.12
N LEU A 604 -8.05 -17.39 -4.66
CA LEU A 604 -7.36 -16.64 -5.70
C LEU A 604 -8.08 -16.76 -7.05
N GLY A 605 -8.66 -17.91 -7.36
CA GLY A 605 -9.43 -18.13 -8.59
C GLY A 605 -10.63 -17.20 -8.72
N THR A 606 -11.34 -16.95 -7.63
CA THR A 606 -12.45 -16.00 -7.54
C THR A 606 -11.98 -14.57 -7.82
N PHE A 607 -10.84 -14.17 -7.26
CA PHE A 607 -10.26 -12.86 -7.54
C PHE A 607 -9.82 -12.73 -9.02
N VAL A 608 -9.19 -13.76 -9.58
CA VAL A 608 -8.79 -13.78 -11.00
C VAL A 608 -10.02 -13.72 -11.92
N MET A 609 -11.09 -14.45 -11.60
CA MET A 609 -12.37 -14.37 -12.32
C MET A 609 -12.92 -12.94 -12.34
N GLN A 610 -12.88 -12.22 -11.21
CA GLN A 610 -13.31 -10.82 -11.15
C GLN A 610 -12.45 -9.93 -12.07
N CYS A 611 -11.13 -10.12 -12.09
CA CYS A 611 -10.23 -9.39 -12.99
C CYS A 611 -10.57 -9.62 -14.46
N LEU A 612 -10.85 -10.87 -14.85
CA LEU A 612 -11.23 -11.23 -16.22
C LEU A 612 -12.60 -10.67 -16.62
N GLN A 613 -13.57 -10.66 -15.69
CA GLN A 613 -14.87 -10.04 -15.92
C GLN A 613 -14.77 -8.52 -16.09
N GLU A 614 -13.88 -7.85 -15.35
CA GLU A 614 -13.60 -6.43 -15.56
C GLU A 614 -12.96 -6.16 -16.92
N ALA A 615 -12.01 -7.00 -17.34
CA ALA A 615 -11.42 -6.94 -18.67
C ALA A 615 -12.45 -7.15 -19.79
N GLU A 616 -13.37 -8.11 -19.63
CA GLU A 616 -14.47 -8.34 -20.57
C GLU A 616 -15.41 -7.14 -20.65
N LYS A 617 -15.76 -6.52 -19.51
CA LYS A 617 -16.56 -5.29 -19.48
C LYS A 617 -15.86 -4.12 -20.18
N ALA A 618 -14.56 -3.95 -19.94
CA ALA A 618 -13.76 -2.89 -20.55
C ALA A 618 -13.67 -3.04 -22.08
N GLY A 619 -13.41 -4.25 -22.57
CA GLY A 619 -13.42 -4.57 -24.00
C GLY A 619 -14.81 -4.37 -24.62
N SER A 620 -15.86 -4.90 -23.98
CA SER A 620 -17.24 -4.77 -24.46
C SER A 620 -17.70 -3.31 -24.59
N ALA A 621 -17.28 -2.43 -23.68
CA ALA A 621 -17.56 -1.00 -23.76
C ALA A 621 -16.95 -0.32 -25.00
N ARG A 622 -15.92 -0.92 -25.60
CA ARG A 622 -15.25 -0.46 -26.84
C ARG A 622 -15.61 -1.29 -28.08
N GLY A 623 -16.45 -2.32 -27.94
CA GLY A 623 -16.75 -3.27 -29.02
C GLY A 623 -15.56 -4.20 -29.35
N GLU A 624 -14.66 -4.39 -28.40
CA GLU A 624 -13.42 -5.16 -28.52
C GLU A 624 -13.47 -6.46 -27.67
N PRO A 625 -12.61 -7.45 -27.95
CA PRO A 625 -12.44 -8.60 -27.06
C PRO A 625 -11.98 -8.18 -25.65
N PRO A 626 -12.06 -9.06 -24.63
CA PRO A 626 -11.62 -8.76 -23.27
C PRO A 626 -10.21 -8.17 -23.21
N ASP A 627 -10.06 -7.06 -22.49
CA ASP A 627 -8.85 -6.25 -22.44
C ASP A 627 -7.77 -6.88 -21.56
N ALA A 628 -6.70 -7.39 -22.18
CA ALA A 628 -5.60 -8.05 -21.49
C ALA A 628 -4.84 -7.11 -20.53
N GLU A 629 -4.72 -5.82 -20.87
CA GLU A 629 -4.01 -4.84 -20.02
C GLU A 629 -4.80 -4.56 -18.74
N VAL A 630 -6.13 -4.48 -18.83
CA VAL A 630 -6.99 -4.32 -17.65
C VAL A 630 -6.86 -5.52 -16.71
N ALA A 631 -6.92 -6.76 -17.24
CA ALA A 631 -6.74 -7.95 -16.43
C ALA A 631 -5.35 -7.97 -15.77
N LEU A 632 -4.30 -7.66 -16.53
CA LEU A 632 -2.92 -7.60 -16.05
C LEU A 632 -2.75 -6.56 -14.93
N GLU A 633 -3.22 -5.32 -15.15
CA GLU A 633 -3.15 -4.24 -14.18
C GLU A 633 -3.82 -4.62 -12.85
N ARG A 634 -5.01 -5.23 -12.91
CA ARG A 634 -5.73 -5.65 -11.70
C ARG A 634 -4.96 -6.70 -10.90
N LEU A 635 -4.36 -7.68 -11.59
CA LEU A 635 -3.55 -8.72 -10.96
C LEU A 635 -2.33 -8.13 -10.26
N VAL A 636 -1.52 -7.36 -10.99
CA VAL A 636 -0.22 -6.86 -10.48
C VAL A 636 -0.38 -5.79 -9.41
N ARG A 637 -1.46 -4.99 -9.43
CA ARG A 637 -1.75 -4.01 -8.38
C ARG A 637 -2.26 -4.64 -7.09
N ALA A 638 -2.96 -5.76 -7.18
CA ALA A 638 -3.56 -6.40 -6.02
C ALA A 638 -2.58 -7.33 -5.32
N ILE A 639 -1.89 -8.20 -6.06
CA ILE A 639 -1.07 -9.28 -5.51
C ILE A 639 0.42 -8.97 -5.75
N PRO A 640 1.20 -8.64 -4.70
CA PRO A 640 2.60 -8.24 -4.83
C PRO A 640 3.47 -9.25 -5.58
N ALA A 641 3.22 -10.54 -5.38
CA ALA A 641 3.97 -11.60 -6.04
C ALA A 641 3.79 -11.62 -7.56
N PHE A 642 2.74 -11.02 -8.13
CA PHE A 642 2.58 -10.84 -9.59
C PHE A 642 3.30 -9.60 -10.12
N ALA A 643 3.72 -8.68 -9.24
CA ALA A 643 4.24 -7.36 -9.55
C ALA A 643 5.76 -7.38 -9.84
N ASP A 644 6.19 -8.24 -10.76
CA ASP A 644 7.57 -8.40 -11.21
C ASP A 644 8.07 -7.15 -11.97
N MET A 645 8.63 -6.23 -11.20
CA MET A 645 9.14 -4.94 -11.65
C MET A 645 10.41 -4.55 -10.88
N ALA A 646 11.32 -3.81 -11.51
CA ALA A 646 12.54 -3.31 -10.88
C ALA A 646 12.96 -1.95 -11.45
N LEU A 647 13.83 -1.24 -10.73
CA LEU A 647 14.48 -0.03 -11.23
C LEU A 647 15.86 -0.40 -11.81
N VAL A 648 16.08 -0.10 -13.08
CA VAL A 648 17.37 -0.24 -13.77
C VAL A 648 17.86 1.15 -14.12
N LYS A 649 19.02 1.57 -13.59
CA LYS A 649 19.54 2.95 -13.76
C LYS A 649 18.51 4.07 -13.48
N GLY A 650 17.59 3.82 -12.55
CA GLY A 650 16.52 4.75 -12.20
C GLY A 650 15.29 4.75 -13.13
N GLN A 651 15.27 3.89 -14.17
CA GLN A 651 14.11 3.66 -15.01
C GLN A 651 13.33 2.42 -14.54
N PRO A 652 12.00 2.48 -14.47
CA PRO A 652 11.19 1.31 -14.14
C PRO A 652 11.15 0.32 -15.30
N VAL A 653 11.25 -0.96 -14.96
CA VAL A 653 11.17 -2.09 -15.89
C VAL A 653 10.07 -3.02 -15.39
N TYR A 654 9.11 -3.34 -16.26
CA TYR A 654 7.94 -4.14 -15.93
C TYR A 654 7.97 -5.46 -16.72
N LEU A 655 8.19 -6.59 -16.05
CA LEU A 655 8.29 -7.90 -16.71
C LEU A 655 7.05 -8.77 -16.48
N PHE A 656 6.44 -8.68 -15.30
CA PHE A 656 5.16 -9.33 -14.95
C PHE A 656 5.05 -10.82 -15.33
N LYS A 657 6.16 -11.56 -15.32
CA LYS A 657 6.28 -12.92 -15.87
C LYS A 657 5.15 -13.85 -15.44
N LYS A 658 4.85 -13.89 -14.13
CA LYS A 658 3.84 -14.82 -13.58
C LYS A 658 2.41 -14.41 -13.93
N ALA A 659 2.14 -13.11 -14.03
CA ALA A 659 0.81 -12.62 -14.41
C ALA A 659 0.54 -12.87 -15.90
N LEU A 660 1.53 -12.58 -16.76
CA LEU A 660 1.46 -12.89 -18.19
C LEU A 660 1.30 -14.39 -18.44
N PHE A 661 2.08 -15.23 -17.73
CA PHE A 661 1.94 -16.68 -17.76
C PHE A 661 0.54 -17.13 -17.34
N LEU A 662 -0.05 -16.54 -16.29
CA LEU A 662 -1.40 -16.87 -15.83
C LEU A 662 -2.45 -16.60 -16.92
N LEU A 663 -2.42 -15.41 -17.52
CA LEU A 663 -3.40 -15.03 -18.56
C LEU A 663 -3.33 -15.98 -19.76
N HIS A 664 -2.12 -16.37 -20.18
CA HIS A 664 -1.95 -17.33 -21.27
C HIS A 664 -2.35 -18.75 -20.89
N ALA A 665 -2.01 -19.20 -19.68
CA ALA A 665 -2.44 -20.50 -19.18
C ALA A 665 -3.97 -20.62 -19.14
N ILE A 666 -4.66 -19.54 -18.77
CA ILE A 666 -6.14 -19.46 -18.80
C ILE A 666 -6.65 -19.55 -20.24
N GLN A 667 -6.05 -18.83 -21.19
CA GLN A 667 -6.41 -18.93 -22.61
C GLN A 667 -6.25 -20.36 -23.14
N LEU A 668 -5.17 -21.05 -22.78
CA LEU A 668 -4.91 -22.44 -23.20
C LEU A 668 -5.92 -23.43 -22.62
N ARG A 669 -6.34 -23.25 -21.36
CA ARG A 669 -7.25 -24.17 -20.68
C ARG A 669 -8.72 -23.91 -20.99
N PHE A 670 -9.11 -22.64 -21.10
CA PHE A 670 -10.52 -22.25 -21.15
C PHE A 670 -10.91 -21.54 -22.46
N GLY A 671 -9.97 -21.21 -23.35
CA GLY A 671 -10.25 -20.42 -24.55
C GLY A 671 -11.20 -21.05 -25.56
N ASN A 672 -11.36 -22.38 -25.53
CA ASN A 672 -12.29 -23.12 -26.39
C ASN A 672 -13.67 -23.37 -25.75
N ALA A 673 -13.88 -22.96 -24.50
CA ALA A 673 -15.14 -23.18 -23.80
C ALA A 673 -16.25 -22.23 -24.30
N SER A 674 -17.44 -22.78 -24.55
CA SER A 674 -18.63 -22.03 -24.97
C SER A 674 -19.77 -22.22 -23.96
N GLY A 675 -20.55 -21.17 -23.69
CA GLY A 675 -21.72 -21.21 -22.81
C GLY A 675 -21.72 -20.15 -21.69
N PRO A 676 -22.81 -20.07 -20.89
CA PRO A 676 -22.99 -19.02 -19.88
C PRO A 676 -22.12 -19.16 -18.62
N SER A 677 -21.55 -20.35 -18.37
CA SER A 677 -20.62 -20.64 -17.26
C SER A 677 -19.14 -20.60 -17.67
N ARG A 678 -18.86 -19.97 -18.81
CA ARG A 678 -17.51 -19.78 -19.38
C ARG A 678 -16.67 -18.84 -18.51
N ILE A 679 -15.38 -19.16 -18.41
CA ILE A 679 -14.37 -18.23 -17.91
C ILE A 679 -14.01 -17.25 -19.04
N PRO A 680 -14.13 -15.93 -18.87
CA PRO A 680 -13.69 -14.98 -19.88
C PRO A 680 -12.18 -15.14 -20.13
N THR A 681 -11.76 -15.16 -21.38
CA THR A 681 -10.35 -15.25 -21.74
C THR A 681 -9.93 -14.02 -22.55
N VAL A 682 -8.69 -13.59 -22.35
CA VAL A 682 -8.10 -12.44 -23.05
C VAL A 682 -7.28 -12.93 -24.24
N ASN A 683 -7.17 -12.10 -25.28
CA ASN A 683 -6.27 -12.42 -26.38
C ASN A 683 -4.81 -12.33 -25.89
N THR A 684 -4.07 -13.43 -26.02
CA THR A 684 -2.68 -13.51 -25.56
C THR A 684 -1.65 -13.55 -26.67
N ALA A 685 -2.07 -13.48 -27.95
CA ALA A 685 -1.17 -13.57 -29.09
C ALA A 685 -0.13 -12.44 -29.17
N GLN A 686 -0.45 -11.29 -28.58
CA GLN A 686 0.41 -10.10 -28.54
C GLN A 686 0.99 -9.83 -27.14
N LEU A 687 0.78 -10.71 -26.17
CA LEU A 687 1.41 -10.53 -24.86
C LEU A 687 2.92 -10.80 -24.98
N PRO A 688 3.75 -10.05 -24.21
CA PRO A 688 5.17 -10.35 -24.12
C PRO A 688 5.42 -11.77 -23.62
N VAL A 689 6.61 -12.30 -23.94
CA VAL A 689 7.08 -13.58 -23.42
C VAL A 689 7.26 -13.56 -21.90
N TYR A 690 7.18 -14.72 -21.27
CA TYR A 690 7.19 -14.87 -19.81
C TYR A 690 8.63 -15.03 -19.32
N ALA A 691 9.48 -14.03 -19.59
CA ALA A 691 10.92 -14.08 -19.43
C ALA A 691 11.34 -14.51 -18.01
N ASP A 692 11.70 -15.79 -17.83
CA ASP A 692 12.22 -16.36 -16.59
C ASP A 692 13.76 -16.37 -16.62
N ASN A 693 14.43 -17.42 -16.13
CA ASN A 693 15.87 -17.59 -16.32
C ASN A 693 16.24 -18.51 -17.51
N VAL A 694 15.27 -19.22 -18.10
CA VAL A 694 15.48 -20.15 -19.21
C VAL A 694 15.60 -19.38 -20.52
N LEU A 695 14.58 -18.61 -20.89
CA LEU A 695 14.55 -17.86 -22.16
C LEU A 695 15.80 -17.00 -22.37
N PRO A 696 16.12 -16.06 -21.47
CA PRO A 696 17.35 -15.26 -21.57
C PRO A 696 18.63 -16.08 -21.66
N SER A 697 18.79 -17.14 -20.84
CA SER A 697 20.00 -17.96 -20.90
C SER A 697 20.12 -18.71 -22.23
N MET A 698 19.00 -19.26 -22.72
CA MET A 698 18.97 -19.97 -24.01
C MET A 698 19.30 -19.03 -25.17
N LEU A 699 18.72 -17.83 -25.19
CA LEU A 699 18.98 -16.85 -26.26
C LEU A 699 20.43 -16.35 -26.28
N VAL A 700 21.11 -16.30 -25.13
CA VAL A 700 22.56 -16.05 -25.07
C VAL A 700 23.33 -17.23 -25.67
N HIS A 701 23.02 -18.47 -25.28
CA HIS A 701 23.70 -19.66 -25.81
C HIS A 701 23.49 -19.87 -27.32
N LEU A 702 22.31 -19.54 -27.82
CA LEU A 702 21.97 -19.60 -29.25
C LEU A 702 22.59 -18.43 -30.04
N GLY A 703 23.28 -17.49 -29.38
CA GLY A 703 23.90 -16.33 -30.02
C GLY A 703 22.92 -15.26 -30.51
N VAL A 704 21.63 -15.37 -30.14
CA VAL A 704 20.62 -14.35 -30.47
C VAL A 704 20.85 -13.10 -29.64
N ILE A 705 21.15 -13.26 -28.34
CA ILE A 705 21.52 -12.17 -27.43
C ILE A 705 23.04 -12.15 -27.26
N ASP A 706 23.64 -10.98 -27.54
CA ASP A 706 25.06 -10.73 -27.33
C ASP A 706 25.28 -9.81 -26.12
N ILE A 707 26.01 -10.32 -25.12
CA ILE A 707 26.31 -9.63 -23.87
C ILE A 707 27.76 -9.12 -23.81
N ARG A 708 28.58 -9.30 -24.85
CA ARG A 708 30.03 -8.97 -24.81
C ARG A 708 30.29 -7.49 -24.56
N GLU A 709 29.48 -6.62 -25.15
CA GLU A 709 29.60 -5.17 -25.02
C GLU A 709 29.08 -4.63 -23.68
N THR A 710 28.43 -5.47 -22.87
CA THR A 710 27.92 -5.06 -21.55
C THR A 710 29.03 -4.85 -20.52
N ARG A 711 30.28 -5.28 -20.79
CA ARG A 711 31.39 -5.29 -19.82
C ARG A 711 31.64 -3.96 -19.11
N ALA A 712 31.48 -2.84 -19.81
CA ALA A 712 31.69 -1.51 -19.24
C ALA A 712 30.61 -1.09 -18.22
N VAL A 713 29.42 -1.71 -18.29
CA VAL A 713 28.23 -1.31 -17.51
C VAL A 713 27.84 -2.41 -16.51
N TYR A 714 27.88 -3.67 -16.94
CA TYR A 714 27.46 -4.86 -16.21
C TYR A 714 28.56 -5.94 -16.30
N PRO A 715 29.66 -5.79 -15.54
CA PRO A 715 30.82 -6.69 -15.62
C PRO A 715 30.51 -8.13 -15.17
N GLY A 716 29.53 -8.32 -14.28
CA GLY A 716 29.07 -9.65 -13.86
C GLY A 716 28.34 -10.35 -15.00
N LEU A 717 27.45 -9.65 -15.69
CA LEU A 717 26.73 -10.15 -16.86
C LEU A 717 27.67 -10.51 -18.02
N ALA A 718 28.63 -9.66 -18.37
CA ALA A 718 29.52 -9.90 -19.53
C ALA A 718 30.37 -11.17 -19.42
N ASN A 719 30.60 -11.68 -18.22
CA ASN A 719 31.40 -12.88 -17.95
C ASN A 719 30.53 -14.05 -17.44
N ALA A 720 29.21 -13.89 -17.45
CA ALA A 720 28.28 -14.83 -16.84
C ALA A 720 28.19 -16.16 -17.60
N PHE A 721 28.25 -16.09 -18.93
CA PHE A 721 28.11 -17.25 -19.80
C PHE A 721 29.45 -17.55 -20.49
N PRO A 722 29.82 -18.83 -20.67
CA PRO A 722 30.94 -19.19 -21.53
C PRO A 722 30.71 -18.65 -22.95
N ALA A 723 31.79 -18.46 -23.73
CA ALA A 723 31.69 -18.04 -25.12
C ALA A 723 30.64 -18.90 -25.87
N PRO A 724 29.90 -18.31 -26.84
CA PRO A 724 28.81 -19.02 -27.52
C PRO A 724 29.29 -20.39 -27.99
N VAL A 725 28.57 -21.41 -27.55
CA VAL A 725 28.88 -22.81 -27.84
C VAL A 725 28.61 -23.05 -29.33
N ASP A 726 29.51 -23.81 -29.94
CA ASP A 726 29.54 -24.39 -31.30
C ASP A 726 28.23 -24.38 -32.11
N ASP A 727 28.31 -24.21 -33.43
CA ASP A 727 27.15 -24.21 -34.35
C ASP A 727 26.28 -25.50 -34.23
N GLY A 728 26.81 -26.56 -33.61
CA GLY A 728 26.10 -27.79 -33.27
C GLY A 728 24.84 -27.62 -32.41
N LEU A 729 24.63 -26.48 -31.71
CA LEU A 729 23.36 -26.22 -31.03
C LEU A 729 22.20 -26.06 -32.02
N LEU A 730 22.44 -25.49 -33.22
CA LEU A 730 21.42 -25.30 -34.26
C LEU A 730 21.08 -26.60 -35.00
N GLU A 731 21.89 -27.64 -34.86
CA GLU A 731 21.61 -28.96 -35.45
C GLU A 731 20.45 -29.68 -34.77
N ALA A 732 19.91 -30.70 -35.44
CA ALA A 732 18.81 -31.51 -34.90
C ALA A 732 19.30 -32.30 -33.68
N GLY A 733 18.76 -31.98 -32.50
CA GLY A 733 19.07 -32.69 -31.26
C GLY A 733 18.32 -34.01 -31.13
N THR A 734 18.89 -34.96 -30.40
CA THR A 734 18.16 -36.17 -29.98
C THR A 734 17.28 -35.85 -28.77
N PRO A 735 15.98 -36.21 -28.76
CA PRO A 735 15.13 -36.06 -27.59
C PRO A 735 15.71 -36.84 -26.40
N ALA A 736 15.74 -36.19 -25.25
CA ALA A 736 16.27 -36.72 -24.00
C ALA A 736 15.49 -37.97 -23.58
N LYS A 737 16.20 -39.07 -23.30
CA LYS A 737 15.55 -40.28 -22.78
C LYS A 737 14.93 -40.03 -21.40
N PRO A 738 13.77 -40.61 -21.09
CA PRO A 738 13.11 -40.47 -19.79
C PRO A 738 13.66 -41.49 -18.77
N HIS A 739 14.85 -41.30 -18.18
CA HIS A 739 15.31 -42.14 -17.06
C HIS A 739 16.24 -41.43 -16.04
N LYS A 740 16.44 -42.12 -14.90
CA LYS A 740 16.60 -41.66 -13.50
C LYS A 740 17.93 -41.00 -13.09
N ASP A 741 19.01 -41.13 -13.86
CA ASP A 741 20.34 -40.65 -13.45
C ASP A 741 20.79 -39.44 -14.26
N LYS A 742 20.08 -38.32 -14.12
CA LYS A 742 20.48 -37.07 -14.79
C LYS A 742 21.42 -36.29 -13.87
N ALA A 743 22.71 -36.26 -14.24
CA ALA A 743 23.67 -35.34 -13.65
C ALA A 743 23.07 -33.93 -13.56
N SER A 744 23.16 -33.31 -12.38
CA SER A 744 22.70 -31.95 -12.18
C SER A 744 23.46 -31.04 -13.15
N PRO A 745 22.76 -30.19 -13.94
CA PRO A 745 23.44 -29.19 -14.76
C PRO A 745 24.36 -28.35 -13.89
N ALA A 746 25.51 -27.95 -14.44
CA ALA A 746 26.41 -27.03 -13.76
C ALA A 746 25.62 -25.80 -13.27
N GLU A 747 25.90 -25.38 -12.03
CA GLU A 747 25.30 -24.16 -11.49
C GLU A 747 25.73 -23.00 -12.40
N GLY A 748 24.76 -22.29 -12.96
CA GLY A 748 25.05 -21.17 -13.84
C GLY A 748 25.39 -19.91 -13.05
N PRO A 749 25.69 -18.81 -13.75
CA PRO A 749 26.15 -17.57 -13.12
C PRO A 749 25.11 -16.99 -12.17
N VAL A 750 25.56 -16.48 -11.02
CA VAL A 750 24.70 -15.72 -10.11
C VAL A 750 24.71 -14.26 -10.57
N LEU A 751 23.55 -13.72 -10.94
CA LEU A 751 23.42 -12.33 -11.37
C LEU A 751 22.81 -11.47 -10.26
N SER A 752 23.13 -10.19 -10.25
CA SER A 752 22.41 -9.21 -9.44
C SER A 752 20.98 -8.99 -9.95
N LEU A 753 20.11 -8.38 -9.14
CA LEU A 753 18.74 -8.06 -9.55
C LEU A 753 18.70 -7.19 -10.81
N GLU A 754 19.57 -6.18 -10.89
CA GLU A 754 19.64 -5.27 -12.05
C GLU A 754 20.13 -6.00 -13.31
N GLU A 755 21.21 -6.79 -13.21
CA GLU A 755 21.72 -7.59 -14.34
C GLU A 755 20.71 -8.62 -14.83
N ALA A 756 20.05 -9.34 -13.91
CA ALA A 756 19.00 -10.29 -14.26
C ALA A 756 17.80 -9.60 -14.92
N THR A 757 17.40 -8.43 -14.42
CA THR A 757 16.31 -7.64 -15.00
C THR A 757 16.63 -7.19 -16.43
N VAL A 758 17.85 -6.66 -16.64
CA VAL A 758 18.32 -6.21 -17.95
C VAL A 758 18.36 -7.36 -18.95
N LEU A 759 18.91 -8.52 -18.55
CA LEU A 759 18.98 -9.69 -19.42
C LEU A 759 17.57 -10.24 -19.75
N ARG A 760 16.65 -10.25 -18.78
CA ARG A 760 15.25 -10.66 -18.98
C ARG A 760 14.51 -9.71 -19.91
N ALA A 761 14.72 -8.40 -19.79
CA ALA A 761 14.14 -7.42 -20.70
C ALA A 761 14.68 -7.58 -22.13
N ALA A 762 15.98 -7.83 -22.29
CA ALA A 762 16.56 -8.13 -23.59
C ALA A 762 16.00 -9.42 -24.22
N ALA A 763 15.64 -10.42 -23.40
CA ALA A 763 14.96 -11.61 -23.90
C ALA A 763 13.55 -11.35 -24.40
N VAL A 764 12.83 -10.39 -23.80
CA VAL A 764 11.52 -9.95 -24.33
C VAL A 764 11.69 -9.35 -25.72
N ASP A 765 12.61 -8.39 -25.86
CA ASP A 765 12.90 -7.73 -27.15
C ASP A 765 13.41 -8.71 -28.22
N ALA A 766 14.30 -9.64 -27.84
CA ALA A 766 14.80 -10.66 -28.75
C ALA A 766 13.69 -11.60 -29.26
N CYS A 767 12.73 -12.00 -28.42
CA CYS A 767 11.60 -12.81 -28.85
C CYS A 767 10.65 -12.05 -29.77
N GLU A 768 10.41 -10.77 -29.51
CA GLU A 768 9.66 -9.89 -30.44
C GLU A 768 10.38 -9.79 -31.78
N ARG A 769 11.71 -9.61 -31.76
CA ARG A 769 12.52 -9.57 -32.98
C ARG A 769 12.49 -10.89 -33.75
N ILE A 770 12.47 -12.03 -33.06
CA ILE A 770 12.31 -13.35 -33.70
C ILE A 770 11.00 -13.41 -34.50
N VAL A 771 9.88 -12.98 -33.89
CA VAL A 771 8.57 -12.95 -34.57
C VAL A 771 8.55 -11.94 -35.71
N GLU A 772 9.11 -10.74 -35.52
CA GLU A 772 9.24 -9.73 -36.58
C GLU A 772 10.03 -10.26 -37.79
N VAL A 773 11.18 -10.89 -37.54
CA VAL A 773 12.00 -11.49 -38.61
C VAL A 773 11.23 -12.61 -39.29
N ALA A 774 10.58 -13.50 -38.54
CA ALA A 774 9.78 -14.59 -39.10
C ALA A 774 8.64 -14.08 -40.00
N HIS A 775 7.91 -13.05 -39.58
CA HIS A 775 6.84 -12.43 -40.35
C HIS A 775 7.35 -11.64 -41.57
N SER A 776 8.61 -11.18 -41.56
CA SER A 776 9.22 -10.47 -42.68
C SER A 776 9.72 -11.39 -43.80
N LEU A 777 9.73 -12.70 -43.60
CA LEU A 777 10.12 -13.67 -44.62
C LEU A 777 9.04 -13.72 -45.71
N SER A 778 9.41 -13.35 -46.94
CA SER A 778 8.51 -13.43 -48.10
C SER A 778 8.23 -14.88 -48.50
N ASP A 779 7.09 -15.13 -49.13
CA ASP A 779 6.72 -16.46 -49.66
C ASP A 779 7.82 -17.04 -50.59
N ASP A 780 8.51 -16.20 -51.36
CA ASP A 780 9.60 -16.62 -52.26
C ASP A 780 10.87 -17.09 -51.52
N MET A 781 11.01 -16.78 -50.22
CA MET A 781 12.14 -17.22 -49.38
C MET A 781 11.82 -18.46 -48.55
N LEU A 782 10.58 -18.97 -48.59
CA LEU A 782 10.11 -20.11 -47.80
C LEU A 782 9.62 -21.22 -48.73
N ASP A 783 10.27 -22.39 -48.65
CA ASP A 783 9.70 -23.61 -49.22
C ASP A 783 8.32 -23.89 -48.60
N GLU A 784 7.42 -24.59 -49.31
CA GLU A 784 6.05 -24.89 -48.84
C GLU A 784 6.03 -25.50 -47.42
N GLU A 785 7.01 -26.35 -47.09
CA GLU A 785 7.14 -26.99 -45.77
C GLU A 785 7.51 -26.03 -44.63
N LYS A 786 7.99 -24.82 -44.95
CA LYS A 786 8.47 -23.81 -43.99
C LYS A 786 7.60 -22.55 -43.95
N LYS A 787 6.54 -22.46 -44.78
CA LYS A 787 5.60 -21.32 -44.77
C LYS A 787 4.95 -21.07 -43.42
N TRP A 788 4.82 -22.09 -42.57
CA TRP A 788 4.30 -21.91 -41.22
C TRP A 788 5.16 -20.99 -40.33
N ILE A 789 6.45 -20.80 -40.66
CA ILE A 789 7.35 -19.92 -39.89
C ILE A 789 6.83 -18.48 -39.88
N SER A 790 6.23 -18.00 -40.98
CA SER A 790 5.68 -16.63 -41.04
C SER A 790 4.41 -16.43 -40.21
N GLY A 791 3.90 -17.48 -39.56
CA GLY A 791 2.75 -17.42 -38.65
C GLY A 791 3.08 -17.68 -37.19
N VAL A 792 4.36 -17.76 -36.80
CA VAL A 792 4.76 -18.03 -35.41
C VAL A 792 4.40 -16.87 -34.48
N THR A 793 3.86 -17.20 -33.32
CA THR A 793 3.45 -16.19 -32.33
C THR A 793 4.42 -16.12 -31.14
N LEU A 794 4.39 -15.00 -30.40
CA LEU A 794 5.21 -14.82 -29.20
C LEU A 794 5.04 -15.95 -28.16
N PRO A 795 3.82 -16.39 -27.81
CA PRO A 795 3.65 -17.49 -26.87
C PRO A 795 4.18 -18.83 -27.39
N GLU A 796 4.17 -19.07 -28.70
CA GLU A 796 4.74 -20.29 -29.28
C GLU A 796 6.26 -20.28 -29.25
N VAL A 797 6.91 -19.13 -29.47
CA VAL A 797 8.36 -18.94 -29.31
C VAL A 797 8.76 -19.15 -27.84
N ASP A 798 8.03 -18.57 -26.88
CA ASP A 798 8.21 -18.80 -25.44
C ASP A 798 8.10 -20.30 -25.10
N GLY A 799 7.00 -20.93 -25.52
CA GLY A 799 6.73 -22.34 -25.30
C GLY A 799 7.81 -23.25 -25.89
N TRP A 800 8.31 -22.92 -27.08
CA TRP A 800 9.39 -23.66 -27.72
C TRP A 800 10.70 -23.51 -26.94
N LEU A 801 11.16 -22.28 -26.67
CA LEU A 801 12.42 -22.01 -25.94
C LEU A 801 12.45 -22.70 -24.57
N TRP A 802 11.34 -22.65 -23.84
CA TRP A 802 11.24 -23.27 -22.52
C TRP A 802 11.25 -24.80 -22.60
N SER A 803 10.54 -25.38 -23.58
CA SER A 803 10.39 -26.82 -23.74
C SER A 803 11.65 -27.46 -24.32
N VAL A 804 12.25 -26.86 -25.35
CA VAL A 804 13.46 -27.37 -26.00
C VAL A 804 14.65 -27.41 -25.05
N ALA A 805 14.72 -26.46 -24.12
CA ALA A 805 15.72 -26.43 -23.04
C ALA A 805 15.63 -27.63 -22.06
N LYS A 806 14.56 -28.42 -22.14
CA LYS A 806 14.35 -29.64 -21.32
C LYS A 806 14.32 -30.91 -22.15
N ASP A 807 13.90 -30.76 -23.40
CA ASP A 807 13.73 -31.83 -24.38
C ASP A 807 15.05 -32.35 -24.91
N ARG A 808 16.05 -31.50 -25.18
CA ARG A 808 17.37 -31.97 -25.64
C ARG A 808 18.36 -32.13 -24.48
N ASP A 809 19.16 -33.20 -24.52
CA ASP A 809 20.13 -33.47 -23.45
C ASP A 809 21.26 -32.43 -23.43
N ASP A 810 21.75 -31.98 -24.59
CA ASP A 810 22.76 -30.91 -24.71
C ASP A 810 22.25 -29.57 -24.16
N TYR A 811 21.04 -29.15 -24.54
CA TYR A 811 20.44 -27.90 -24.05
C TYR A 811 20.15 -27.94 -22.54
N ARG A 812 19.87 -29.13 -22.01
CA ARG A 812 19.59 -29.31 -20.58
C ARG A 812 20.84 -29.10 -19.72
N GLN A 813 22.02 -29.35 -20.28
CA GLN A 813 23.33 -29.13 -19.64
C GLN A 813 23.78 -27.67 -19.69
N LEU A 814 23.19 -26.85 -20.56
CA LEU A 814 23.55 -25.43 -20.66
C LEU A 814 23.33 -24.72 -19.32
N PRO A 815 24.34 -23.96 -18.84
CA PRO A 815 24.23 -23.20 -17.59
C PRO A 815 23.18 -22.11 -17.76
N ARG A 816 22.38 -21.90 -16.72
CA ARG A 816 21.34 -20.87 -16.67
C ARG A 816 21.62 -19.97 -15.51
N PHE A 817 21.43 -18.67 -15.70
CA PHE A 817 21.68 -17.75 -14.60
C PHE A 817 20.76 -18.04 -13.41
N SER A 818 21.22 -17.64 -12.24
CA SER A 818 20.53 -17.81 -10.96
C SER A 818 20.39 -16.46 -10.26
N LEU A 819 19.20 -16.19 -9.75
CA LEU A 819 18.94 -15.15 -8.77
C LEU A 819 18.15 -15.79 -7.62
N ARG A 820 18.73 -15.80 -6.43
CA ARG A 820 18.07 -16.31 -5.22
C ARG A 820 17.31 -15.19 -4.53
N ASN A 821 16.45 -15.54 -3.57
CA ASN A 821 15.66 -14.57 -2.78
C ASN A 821 14.72 -13.68 -3.61
N THR A 822 14.22 -14.19 -4.73
CA THR A 822 13.18 -13.55 -5.54
C THR A 822 11.96 -14.47 -5.64
N VAL A 823 10.76 -13.87 -5.63
CA VAL A 823 9.49 -14.57 -5.83
C VAL A 823 8.99 -14.47 -7.27
N PHE A 824 9.77 -13.87 -8.18
CA PHE A 824 9.27 -13.50 -9.50
C PHE A 824 9.48 -14.57 -10.58
N PHE A 825 10.53 -15.40 -10.52
CA PHE A 825 10.84 -16.38 -11.57
C PHE A 825 11.62 -17.64 -11.15
#